data_AF-A0A2G8L755-F1
#
_entry.id   AF-A0A2G8L755-F1
#
_cell.length_a   1.000
_cell.length_b   1.000
_cell.length_c   1.000
_cell.angle_alpha   90.00
_cell.angle_beta   90.00
_cell.angle_gamma   90.00
#
_symmetry.space_group_name_H-M   'P 1'
#
loop_
_entity.id
_entity.type
_entity.pdbx_description
1 polymer ?
#
loop_
_entity_poly.entity_id
_entity_poly.type
_entity_poly.pdbx_seq_one_letter_code
_entity_poly.pdbx_strand_id
1 'polypeptide(L)'
;MTASCRICAKCKPRFYKPQKAHLIKATQPFERLNIDFKGPLPSTNKNIYFLTIIDEFSRFPFVFPCSDMTSSTVIQCLCHLFALFGMPSYIHSDRGSAFMSKELRDFLTSKGIASSRTTSYNPQGNGQAERYNGTIWKAITLALEARSLPPKYWQEVLQDALHSIRSLLSTATNVTPHERFFSFPRKSATGCSVPSWLCNPGPALLKRHVRLHKTDPLVDEVEVIQANPQYAHVRLSDGRETTVSVRHLAPIGEATPRLEKSTDQMESSIGDNGPVELEQGQELIDSNEVPSLRRSQRPRRPPDRLDLPRLDVISDSAWETYRNRNNVAVANSMFYCTSACKGFFRRTIQKTLTYYCKWNEECIIDKTTRNQCQQCRYKKCLAMGMAPDLVLNESQRKAKRRLIQENREKRSREELLRQSGLLFSSRLTEMEESLIQSIVLAHQETNQLYRRHSESSYGRDSDEPDAKRQRTAKPIAEIMAPSIVKVVEFAKRIPGFKELDSQDQVLLLKSCCMEIMCLRMAQRYEAEEQKLVLSTGVKVSREELKGSGLNDLVEPIFDFAAGLCKLDLTDTEMALLAAVLLIADRPGLHNSQSVETLQDVLLGAFQHYVNVTRPKTPVHWAKILMKITDLRTISGRHTENIMRIKLDNYKDIPPIFLEMFQDCPTFDSAEGLPTDTSQQMEAAAVQT
;
A
#
# COMPACT_ATOMS: atom_id res chain seq x y z
N MET A 1 -18.36 -27.03 -23.93
CA MET A 1 -18.81 -28.11 -24.83
C MET A 1 -18.05 -28.14 -26.17
N THR A 2 -16.73 -27.88 -26.19
CA THR A 2 -15.92 -27.93 -27.43
C THR A 2 -14.80 -28.96 -27.36
N ALA A 3 -14.61 -29.63 -26.22
CA ALA A 3 -13.57 -30.63 -26.01
C ALA A 3 -13.90 -32.01 -26.61
N SER A 4 -15.19 -32.30 -26.86
CA SER A 4 -15.69 -33.61 -27.31
C SER A 4 -16.00 -33.70 -28.81
N CYS A 5 -15.88 -32.61 -29.58
CA CYS A 5 -16.16 -32.64 -31.02
C CYS A 5 -14.93 -33.07 -31.82
N ARG A 6 -15.01 -34.24 -32.46
CA ARG A 6 -13.94 -34.89 -33.23
C ARG A 6 -13.49 -34.07 -34.45
N ILE A 7 -14.39 -33.29 -35.04
CA ILE A 7 -14.11 -32.41 -36.19
C ILE A 7 -13.36 -31.15 -35.73
N CYS A 8 -13.80 -30.52 -34.63
CA CYS A 8 -13.14 -29.34 -34.07
C CYS A 8 -11.73 -29.66 -33.53
N ALA A 9 -11.50 -30.89 -33.06
CA ALA A 9 -10.19 -31.36 -32.63
C ALA A 9 -9.20 -31.58 -33.79
N LYS A 10 -9.69 -31.91 -35.00
CA LYS A 10 -8.86 -32.05 -36.21
C LYS A 10 -8.50 -30.71 -36.84
N CYS A 11 -9.38 -29.70 -36.76
CA CYS A 11 -9.16 -28.40 -37.41
C CYS A 11 -8.41 -27.37 -36.54
N LYS A 12 -8.24 -27.59 -35.23
CA LYS A 12 -7.46 -26.68 -34.37
C LYS A 12 -6.05 -27.24 -34.14
N PRO A 13 -4.97 -26.56 -34.60
CA PRO A 13 -3.63 -26.94 -34.19
C PRO A 13 -3.52 -26.82 -32.66
N ARG A 14 -3.13 -27.91 -31.99
CA ARG A 14 -2.79 -27.86 -30.57
C ARG A 14 -1.49 -27.07 -30.44
N PHE A 15 -1.59 -25.77 -30.18
CA PHE A 15 -0.44 -25.00 -29.75
C PHE A 15 0.07 -25.60 -28.45
N TYR A 16 1.30 -26.08 -28.47
CA TYR A 16 2.03 -26.47 -27.26
C TYR A 16 2.00 -25.27 -26.30
N LYS A 17 1.30 -25.44 -25.18
CA LYS A 17 1.42 -24.52 -24.05
C LYS A 17 2.57 -25.08 -23.21
N PRO A 18 3.78 -24.50 -23.26
CA PRO A 18 4.82 -24.90 -22.32
C PRO A 18 4.26 -24.82 -20.90
N GLN A 19 4.72 -25.72 -20.03
CA GLN A 19 4.57 -25.52 -18.59
C GLN A 19 4.98 -24.07 -18.31
N LYS A 20 4.11 -23.31 -17.63
CA LYS A 20 4.46 -21.97 -17.17
C LYS A 20 5.68 -22.14 -16.27
N ALA A 21 6.87 -21.89 -16.81
CA ALA A 21 8.02 -21.62 -15.96
C ALA A 21 7.59 -20.48 -15.05
N HIS A 22 7.61 -20.71 -13.75
CA HIS A 22 7.46 -19.64 -12.77
C HIS A 22 8.66 -18.72 -12.98
N LEU A 23 8.49 -17.65 -13.77
CA LEU A 23 9.47 -16.56 -13.76
C LEU A 23 9.55 -16.08 -12.32
N ILE A 24 10.73 -16.24 -11.71
CA ILE A 24 11.05 -15.64 -10.42
C ILE A 24 10.87 -14.14 -10.61
N LYS A 25 9.80 -13.61 -10.04
CA LYS A 25 9.50 -12.18 -10.07
C LYS A 25 10.33 -11.51 -8.97
N ALA A 26 10.81 -10.31 -9.24
CA ALA A 26 11.46 -9.49 -8.22
C ALA A 26 10.49 -9.28 -7.04
N THR A 27 11.02 -9.41 -5.84
CA THR A 27 10.31 -9.25 -4.56
C THR A 27 10.59 -7.89 -3.91
N GLN A 28 11.70 -7.26 -4.28
CA GLN A 28 12.10 -5.94 -3.79
C GLN A 28 12.63 -5.02 -4.91
N PRO A 29 12.67 -3.69 -4.68
CA PRO A 29 13.25 -2.74 -5.64
C PRO A 29 14.72 -3.07 -5.94
N PHE A 30 15.11 -2.87 -7.19
CA PHE A 30 16.49 -2.99 -7.67
C PHE A 30 17.09 -4.42 -7.58
N GLU A 31 16.26 -5.44 -7.32
CA GLU A 31 16.69 -6.85 -7.28
C GLU A 31 16.94 -7.42 -8.69
N ARG A 32 15.99 -7.15 -9.62
CA ARG A 32 16.05 -7.66 -10.99
C ARG A 32 15.78 -6.53 -11.98
N LEU A 33 16.73 -6.31 -12.89
CA LEU A 33 16.64 -5.26 -13.90
C LEU A 33 16.47 -5.86 -15.31
N ASN A 34 15.58 -5.28 -16.11
CA ASN A 34 15.40 -5.64 -17.51
C ASN A 34 16.02 -4.57 -18.39
N ILE A 35 16.96 -4.94 -19.27
CA ILE A 35 17.66 -4.00 -20.15
C ILE A 35 17.27 -4.19 -21.62
N ASP A 36 17.16 -3.09 -22.36
CA ASP A 36 16.87 -3.09 -23.79
C ASP A 36 17.33 -1.78 -24.45
N PHE A 37 17.57 -1.79 -25.75
CA PHE A 37 17.91 -0.60 -26.52
C PHE A 37 16.74 -0.10 -27.35
N LYS A 38 16.67 1.22 -27.55
CA LYS A 38 15.80 1.84 -28.55
C LYS A 38 16.58 2.71 -29.50
N GLY A 39 16.43 2.44 -30.80
CA GLY A 39 16.89 3.29 -31.89
C GLY A 39 16.98 2.54 -33.22
N PRO A 40 17.58 3.15 -34.26
CA PRO A 40 18.13 4.51 -34.26
C PRO A 40 17.02 5.58 -34.18
N LEU A 41 17.32 6.70 -33.52
CA LEU A 41 16.41 7.83 -33.29
C LEU A 41 16.94 9.10 -33.96
N PRO A 42 16.06 10.00 -34.43
CA PRO A 42 16.48 11.30 -34.96
C PRO A 42 17.16 12.09 -33.85
N SER A 43 18.37 12.61 -34.06
CA SER A 43 19.11 13.34 -33.04
C SER A 43 19.95 14.44 -33.65
N THR A 44 20.10 15.55 -32.93
CA THR A 44 21.01 16.64 -33.29
C THR A 44 22.46 16.33 -32.89
N ASN A 45 22.68 15.36 -32.00
CA ASN A 45 24.00 14.96 -31.51
C ASN A 45 24.32 13.48 -31.85
N LYS A 46 25.46 13.00 -31.40
CA LYS A 46 25.91 11.61 -31.64
C LYS A 46 25.03 10.55 -30.97
N ASN A 47 24.18 10.92 -30.01
CA ASN A 47 23.32 9.98 -29.30
C ASN A 47 22.07 9.66 -30.12
N ILE A 48 22.14 8.58 -30.88
CA ILE A 48 21.05 8.09 -31.74
C ILE A 48 20.33 6.87 -31.13
N TYR A 49 20.77 6.41 -29.97
CA TYR A 49 20.11 5.34 -29.21
C TYR A 49 19.82 5.81 -27.79
N PHE A 50 18.94 5.11 -27.08
CA PHE A 50 18.97 5.10 -25.63
C PHE A 50 18.92 3.67 -25.09
N LEU A 51 19.68 3.42 -24.04
CA LEU A 51 19.61 2.22 -23.23
C LEU A 51 18.53 2.41 -22.17
N THR A 52 17.57 1.51 -22.15
CA THR A 52 16.52 1.45 -21.14
C THR A 52 16.83 0.34 -20.16
N ILE A 53 16.71 0.65 -18.87
CA ILE A 53 16.87 -0.28 -17.76
C ILE A 53 15.62 -0.14 -16.89
N ILE A 54 14.82 -1.18 -16.82
CA ILE A 54 13.55 -1.19 -16.08
C ILE A 54 13.70 -2.06 -14.83
N ASP A 55 13.43 -1.48 -13.67
CA ASP A 55 13.27 -2.27 -12.45
C ASP A 55 12.00 -3.13 -12.52
N GLU A 56 12.14 -4.45 -12.41
CA GLU A 56 11.04 -5.39 -12.58
C GLU A 56 9.96 -5.24 -11.48
N PHE A 57 10.39 -4.96 -10.25
CA PHE A 57 9.50 -4.86 -9.09
C PHE A 57 8.62 -3.61 -9.14
N SER A 58 9.24 -2.44 -9.27
CA SER A 58 8.57 -1.13 -9.18
C SER A 58 8.07 -0.61 -10.52
N ARG A 59 8.58 -1.14 -11.64
CA ARG A 59 8.41 -0.60 -12.99
C ARG A 59 9.08 0.75 -13.21
N PHE A 60 10.06 1.10 -12.39
CA PHE A 60 10.79 2.36 -12.50
C PHE A 60 11.75 2.32 -13.69
N PRO A 61 11.63 3.26 -14.66
CA PRO A 61 12.54 3.32 -15.79
C PRO A 61 13.78 4.16 -15.49
N PHE A 62 14.95 3.63 -15.84
CA PHE A 62 16.18 4.37 -16.07
C PHE A 62 16.48 4.38 -17.56
N VAL A 63 16.85 5.55 -18.10
CA VAL A 63 17.11 5.71 -19.53
C VAL A 63 18.36 6.55 -19.72
N PHE A 64 19.30 6.04 -20.50
CA PHE A 64 20.58 6.66 -20.79
C PHE A 64 20.71 6.89 -22.31
N PRO A 65 20.87 8.14 -22.78
CA PRO A 65 21.23 8.40 -24.18
C PRO A 65 22.59 7.80 -24.53
N CYS A 66 22.68 7.12 -25.68
CA CYS A 66 23.88 6.41 -26.13
C CYS A 66 24.17 6.72 -27.61
N SER A 67 25.46 6.81 -27.96
CA SER A 67 25.91 6.97 -29.35
C SER A 67 25.91 5.67 -30.14
N ASP A 68 26.09 4.55 -29.45
CA ASP A 68 26.18 3.22 -30.03
C ASP A 68 25.50 2.18 -29.13
N MET A 69 25.44 0.95 -29.64
CA MET A 69 24.93 -0.22 -28.92
C MET A 69 26.09 -1.17 -28.59
N THR A 70 27.25 -0.66 -28.17
CA THR A 70 28.39 -1.51 -27.79
C THR A 70 28.28 -1.99 -26.35
N SER A 71 28.95 -3.09 -26.04
CA SER A 71 29.01 -3.64 -24.68
C SER A 71 29.71 -2.70 -23.70
N SER A 72 30.77 -2.00 -24.14
CA SER A 72 31.48 -1.04 -23.31
C SER A 72 30.58 0.14 -22.89
N THR A 73 29.74 0.64 -23.81
CA THR A 73 28.73 1.67 -23.49
C THR A 73 27.71 1.16 -22.47
N VAL A 74 27.21 -0.08 -22.63
CA VAL A 74 26.30 -0.70 -21.64
C VAL A 74 26.96 -0.78 -20.26
N ILE A 75 28.21 -1.24 -20.19
CA ILE A 75 28.97 -1.34 -18.94
C ILE A 75 29.12 0.03 -18.29
N GLN A 76 29.43 1.08 -19.06
CA GLN A 76 29.55 2.43 -18.54
C GLN A 76 28.23 2.94 -17.93
N CYS A 77 27.10 2.73 -18.62
CA CYS A 77 25.78 3.09 -18.09
C CYS A 77 25.44 2.30 -16.81
N LEU A 78 25.74 1.00 -16.79
CA LEU A 78 25.52 0.15 -15.62
C LEU A 78 26.39 0.58 -14.43
N CYS A 79 27.66 0.91 -14.65
CA CYS A 79 28.55 1.44 -13.60
C CYS A 79 28.00 2.71 -12.97
N HIS A 80 27.48 3.65 -13.77
CA HIS A 80 26.82 4.84 -13.25
C HIS A 80 25.63 4.46 -12.38
N LEU A 81 24.77 3.58 -12.87
CA LEU A 81 23.58 3.15 -12.14
C LEU A 81 23.94 2.45 -10.83
N PHE A 82 24.93 1.56 -10.85
CA PHE A 82 25.36 0.80 -9.67
C PHE A 82 26.02 1.67 -8.61
N ALA A 83 26.70 2.75 -9.01
CA ALA A 83 27.27 3.70 -8.07
C ALA A 83 26.18 4.44 -7.25
N LEU A 84 24.98 4.61 -7.82
CA LEU A 84 23.87 5.31 -7.15
C LEU A 84 22.98 4.38 -6.31
N PHE A 85 22.74 3.16 -6.79
CA PHE A 85 21.72 2.26 -6.21
C PHE A 85 22.29 0.95 -5.65
N GLY A 86 23.60 0.73 -5.74
CA GLY A 86 24.23 -0.53 -5.37
C GLY A 86 24.18 -1.57 -6.47
N MET A 87 24.37 -2.84 -6.11
CA MET A 87 24.45 -3.94 -7.07
C MET A 87 23.14 -4.73 -7.13
N PRO A 88 22.52 -4.93 -8.31
CA PRO A 88 21.35 -5.79 -8.44
C PRO A 88 21.75 -7.27 -8.35
N SER A 89 20.82 -8.13 -7.93
CA SER A 89 21.05 -9.58 -7.93
C SER A 89 21.00 -10.18 -9.33
N TYR A 90 20.23 -9.56 -10.24
CA TYR A 90 19.93 -10.14 -11.54
C TYR A 90 19.71 -9.13 -12.66
N ILE A 91 20.20 -9.43 -13.86
CA ILE A 91 19.92 -8.67 -15.09
C ILE A 91 19.37 -9.58 -16.18
N HIS A 92 18.25 -9.18 -16.77
CA HIS A 92 17.65 -9.85 -17.92
C HIS A 92 17.73 -8.97 -19.16
N SER A 93 18.14 -9.55 -20.29
CA SER A 93 18.23 -8.86 -21.58
C SER A 93 17.61 -9.69 -22.71
N ASP A 94 17.44 -9.07 -23.88
CA ASP A 94 17.23 -9.80 -25.12
C ASP A 94 18.55 -10.39 -25.66
N ARG A 95 18.53 -10.90 -26.89
CA ARG A 95 19.71 -11.45 -27.59
C ARG A 95 20.49 -10.41 -28.41
N GLY A 96 20.37 -9.12 -28.10
CA GLY A 96 21.18 -8.08 -28.76
C GLY A 96 22.68 -8.39 -28.67
N SER A 97 23.43 -8.10 -29.73
CA SER A 97 24.87 -8.40 -29.82
C SER A 97 25.67 -7.79 -28.66
N ALA A 98 25.30 -6.58 -28.24
CA ALA A 98 25.84 -5.87 -27.08
C ALA A 98 25.71 -6.68 -25.77
N PHE A 99 24.58 -7.35 -25.59
CA PHE A 99 24.25 -8.11 -24.39
C PHE A 99 24.75 -9.56 -24.42
N MET A 100 25.11 -10.04 -25.61
CA MET A 100 25.66 -11.37 -25.83
C MET A 100 27.19 -11.45 -25.66
N SER A 101 27.86 -10.30 -25.59
CA SER A 101 29.32 -10.22 -25.56
C SER A 101 29.92 -10.92 -24.34
N LYS A 102 31.15 -11.41 -24.50
CA LYS A 102 31.93 -11.97 -23.40
C LYS A 102 32.29 -10.89 -22.38
N GLU A 103 32.65 -9.70 -22.86
CA GLU A 103 32.99 -8.54 -22.03
C GLU A 103 31.90 -8.20 -21.01
N LEU A 104 30.64 -8.07 -21.45
CA LEU A 104 29.53 -7.76 -20.53
C LEU A 104 29.30 -8.91 -19.54
N ARG A 105 29.39 -10.16 -20.00
CA ARG A 105 29.18 -11.34 -19.16
C ARG A 105 30.23 -11.44 -18.07
N ASP A 106 31.50 -11.25 -18.42
CA ASP A 106 32.62 -11.29 -17.49
C ASP A 106 32.51 -10.14 -16.47
N PHE A 107 32.12 -8.93 -16.93
CA PHE A 107 31.84 -7.80 -16.06
C PHE A 107 30.72 -8.12 -15.04
N LEU A 108 29.55 -8.57 -15.49
CA LEU A 108 28.43 -8.89 -14.60
C LEU A 108 28.80 -10.00 -13.60
N THR A 109 29.49 -11.04 -14.07
CA THR A 109 29.96 -12.15 -13.22
C THR A 109 30.95 -11.65 -12.17
N SER A 110 31.89 -10.78 -12.53
CA SER A 110 32.87 -10.20 -11.59
C SER A 110 32.22 -9.34 -10.50
N LYS A 111 31.00 -8.84 -10.73
CA LYS A 111 30.20 -8.08 -9.77
C LYS A 111 29.20 -8.93 -9.00
N GLY A 112 29.19 -10.25 -9.19
CA GLY A 112 28.25 -11.17 -8.55
C GLY A 112 26.82 -11.07 -9.09
N ILE A 113 26.62 -10.49 -10.27
CA ILE A 113 25.29 -10.30 -10.87
C ILE A 113 24.96 -11.47 -11.78
N ALA A 114 23.88 -12.18 -11.48
CA ALA A 114 23.37 -13.22 -12.37
C ALA A 114 22.73 -12.61 -13.62
N SER A 115 22.90 -13.23 -14.78
CA SER A 115 22.31 -12.73 -16.03
C SER A 115 21.55 -13.80 -16.81
N SER A 116 20.47 -13.40 -17.48
CA SER A 116 19.76 -14.27 -18.41
C SER A 116 19.23 -13.57 -19.64
N ARG A 117 18.76 -14.38 -20.57
CA ARG A 117 18.42 -13.99 -21.93
C ARG A 117 17.07 -14.59 -22.32
N THR A 118 16.35 -13.93 -23.21
CA THR A 118 15.13 -14.50 -23.81
C THR A 118 15.43 -15.83 -24.53
N THR A 119 14.49 -16.79 -24.56
CA THR A 119 14.67 -18.07 -25.28
C THR A 119 14.55 -17.88 -26.80
N SER A 120 15.21 -18.72 -27.59
CA SER A 120 15.20 -18.59 -29.06
C SER A 120 13.76 -18.71 -29.57
N TYR A 121 13.36 -17.89 -30.55
CA TYR A 121 12.00 -17.82 -31.09
C TYR A 121 10.87 -17.38 -30.12
N ASN A 122 11.19 -16.81 -28.96
CA ASN A 122 10.19 -16.25 -28.03
C ASN A 122 10.50 -14.79 -27.64
N PRO A 123 10.25 -13.81 -28.54
CA PRO A 123 10.52 -12.39 -28.27
C PRO A 123 9.76 -11.82 -27.07
N GLN A 124 8.70 -12.49 -26.59
CA GLN A 124 7.93 -12.07 -25.42
C GLN A 124 8.70 -12.16 -24.08
N GLY A 125 9.88 -12.78 -24.05
CA GLY A 125 10.66 -12.98 -22.82
C GLY A 125 11.10 -11.68 -22.12
N ASN A 126 11.44 -10.64 -22.88
CA ASN A 126 11.77 -9.29 -22.36
C ASN A 126 10.65 -8.28 -22.69
N GLY A 127 9.40 -8.74 -22.78
CA GLY A 127 8.28 -7.89 -23.19
C GLY A 127 7.99 -6.74 -22.23
N GLN A 128 8.64 -6.68 -21.06
CA GLN A 128 8.53 -5.54 -20.14
C GLN A 128 9.33 -4.34 -20.66
N ALA A 129 10.62 -4.51 -20.97
CA ALA A 129 11.49 -3.44 -21.45
C ALA A 129 11.03 -2.92 -22.83
N GLU A 130 10.63 -3.83 -23.73
CA GLU A 130 10.13 -3.48 -25.07
C GLU A 130 8.85 -2.60 -25.00
N ARG A 131 7.88 -2.97 -24.14
CA ARG A 131 6.67 -2.16 -23.93
C ARG A 131 7.01 -0.81 -23.32
N TYR A 132 7.96 -0.76 -22.39
CA TYR A 132 8.41 0.49 -21.79
C TYR A 132 9.09 1.40 -22.81
N ASN A 133 9.89 0.86 -23.73
CA ASN A 133 10.46 1.63 -24.84
C ASN A 133 9.39 2.34 -25.67
N GLY A 134 8.28 1.66 -25.97
CA GLY A 134 7.12 2.27 -26.63
C GLY A 134 6.46 3.38 -25.80
N THR A 135 6.30 3.17 -24.50
CA THR A 135 5.72 4.17 -23.58
C THR A 135 6.61 5.40 -23.43
N ILE A 136 7.92 5.19 -23.25
CA ILE A 136 8.93 6.25 -23.14
C ILE A 136 8.93 7.09 -24.42
N TRP A 137 8.98 6.44 -25.59
CA TRP A 137 8.97 7.16 -26.86
C TRP A 137 7.69 7.99 -27.04
N LYS A 138 6.51 7.44 -26.73
CA LYS A 138 5.25 8.20 -26.78
C LYS A 138 5.26 9.41 -25.84
N ALA A 139 5.75 9.25 -24.62
CA ALA A 139 5.85 10.35 -23.66
C ALA A 139 6.81 11.45 -24.15
N ILE A 140 7.94 11.06 -24.76
CA ILE A 140 8.87 11.98 -25.41
C ILE A 140 8.17 12.73 -26.56
N THR A 141 7.46 12.03 -27.46
CA THR A 141 6.74 12.66 -28.57
C THR A 141 5.72 13.69 -28.07
N LEU A 142 4.94 13.35 -27.05
CA LEU A 142 3.99 14.27 -26.45
C LEU A 142 4.66 15.50 -25.83
N ALA A 143 5.79 15.32 -25.14
CA ALA A 143 6.52 16.43 -24.53
C ALA A 143 7.17 17.35 -25.58
N LEU A 144 7.63 16.79 -26.71
CA LEU A 144 8.11 17.55 -27.86
C LEU A 144 7.00 18.38 -28.50
N GLU A 145 5.84 17.77 -28.77
CA GLU A 145 4.67 18.45 -29.32
C GLU A 145 4.19 19.58 -28.41
N ALA A 146 4.14 19.35 -27.09
CA ALA A 146 3.76 20.37 -26.11
C ALA A 146 4.70 21.58 -26.09
N ARG A 147 5.97 21.40 -26.47
CA ARG A 147 6.98 22.48 -26.59
C ARG A 147 7.19 22.96 -28.02
N SER A 148 6.42 22.45 -28.99
CA SER A 148 6.59 22.73 -30.42
C SER A 148 8.01 22.45 -30.94
N LEU A 149 8.68 21.42 -30.40
CA LEU A 149 10.04 21.03 -30.79
C LEU A 149 10.03 19.85 -31.79
N PRO A 150 10.93 19.83 -32.79
CA PRO A 150 11.04 18.69 -33.71
C PRO A 150 11.65 17.44 -33.05
N PRO A 151 11.41 16.23 -33.59
CA PRO A 151 11.86 14.94 -33.04
C PRO A 151 13.34 14.82 -32.68
N LYS A 152 14.22 15.59 -33.34
CA LYS A 152 15.67 15.61 -33.11
C LYS A 152 16.09 16.12 -31.73
N TYR A 153 15.21 16.81 -31.00
CA TYR A 153 15.45 17.34 -29.65
C TYR A 153 14.89 16.45 -28.53
N TRP A 154 14.63 15.17 -28.80
CA TRP A 154 14.06 14.25 -27.82
C TRP A 154 14.82 14.17 -26.49
N GLN A 155 16.14 14.43 -26.49
CA GLN A 155 16.97 14.44 -25.29
C GLN A 155 16.62 15.60 -24.33
N GLU A 156 16.17 16.74 -24.85
CA GLU A 156 15.83 17.92 -24.03
C GLU A 156 14.58 17.66 -23.18
N VAL A 157 13.65 16.86 -23.69
CA VAL A 157 12.40 16.51 -23.00
C VAL A 157 12.44 15.16 -22.32
N LEU A 158 13.54 14.42 -22.43
CA LEU A 158 13.66 13.06 -21.88
C LEU A 158 13.38 13.04 -20.37
N GLN A 159 13.94 13.99 -19.63
CA GLN A 159 13.74 14.03 -18.18
C GLN A 159 12.30 14.35 -17.79
N ASP A 160 11.59 15.18 -18.56
CA ASP A 160 10.17 15.47 -18.35
C ASP A 160 9.31 14.23 -18.67
N ALA A 161 9.61 13.53 -19.76
CA ALA A 161 8.93 12.30 -20.13
C ALA A 161 9.11 11.22 -19.05
N LEU A 162 10.34 11.02 -18.56
CA LEU A 162 10.62 10.12 -17.45
C LEU A 162 9.95 10.59 -16.16
N HIS A 163 9.92 11.90 -15.91
CA HIS A 163 9.22 12.47 -14.77
C HIS A 163 7.75 12.06 -14.79
N SER A 164 7.06 12.26 -15.91
CA SER A 164 5.65 11.88 -16.05
C SER A 164 5.45 10.38 -15.86
N ILE A 165 6.28 9.53 -16.49
CA ILE A 165 6.14 8.07 -16.37
C ILE A 165 6.33 7.61 -14.92
N ARG A 166 7.31 8.16 -14.20
CA ARG A 166 7.60 7.79 -12.80
C ARG A 166 6.52 8.25 -11.82
N SER A 167 5.78 9.30 -12.17
CA SER A 167 4.73 9.92 -11.33
C SER A 167 3.31 9.43 -11.67
N LEU A 168 3.10 8.75 -12.81
CA LEU A 168 1.79 8.26 -13.21
C LEU A 168 1.48 6.90 -12.57
N LEU A 169 0.21 6.71 -12.21
CA LEU A 169 -0.27 5.45 -11.64
C LEU A 169 -0.08 4.32 -12.66
N SER A 170 0.75 3.33 -12.31
CA SER A 170 0.89 2.11 -13.10
C SER A 170 -0.26 1.15 -12.77
N THR A 171 -1.07 0.81 -13.79
CA THR A 171 -2.20 -0.11 -13.63
C THR A 171 -1.77 -1.54 -13.29
N ALA A 172 -0.53 -1.92 -13.64
CA ALA A 172 0.03 -3.24 -13.32
C ALA A 172 0.40 -3.39 -11.84
N THR A 173 0.73 -2.28 -11.18
CA THR A 173 1.23 -2.25 -9.78
C THR A 173 0.27 -1.56 -8.83
N ASN A 174 -0.74 -0.86 -9.35
CA ASN A 174 -1.70 0.00 -8.62
C ASN A 174 -1.04 1.05 -7.71
N VAL A 175 0.21 1.41 -7.99
CA VAL A 175 1.06 2.40 -7.31
C VAL A 175 1.95 3.04 -8.37
N THR A 176 2.37 4.29 -8.18
CA THR A 176 3.31 4.95 -9.10
C THR A 176 4.68 4.25 -9.07
N PRO A 177 5.43 4.21 -10.18
CA PRO A 177 6.76 3.61 -10.17
C PRO A 177 7.69 4.24 -9.11
N HIS A 178 7.59 5.55 -8.88
CA HIS A 178 8.41 6.23 -7.88
C HIS A 178 8.09 5.79 -6.45
N GLU A 179 6.81 5.81 -6.05
CA GLU A 179 6.39 5.37 -4.71
C GLU A 179 6.77 3.93 -4.46
N ARG A 180 6.66 3.08 -5.49
CA ARG A 180 6.98 1.66 -5.36
C ARG A 180 8.49 1.39 -5.29
N PHE A 181 9.32 2.26 -5.86
CA PHE A 181 10.78 2.12 -5.82
C PHE A 181 11.38 2.72 -4.55
N PHE A 182 10.89 3.88 -4.10
CA PHE A 182 11.47 4.64 -2.99
C PHE A 182 10.65 4.61 -1.69
N SER A 183 9.45 4.02 -1.70
CA SER A 183 8.54 3.93 -0.54
C SER A 183 8.07 5.28 0.02
N PHE A 184 8.15 6.36 -0.77
CA PHE A 184 7.54 7.66 -0.45
C PHE A 184 6.91 8.32 -1.68
N PRO A 185 5.85 9.14 -1.50
CA PRO A 185 5.21 9.85 -2.61
C PRO A 185 6.15 10.87 -3.23
N ARG A 186 6.20 10.87 -4.56
CA ARG A 186 7.00 11.85 -5.31
C ARG A 186 6.37 13.23 -5.17
N LYS A 187 7.14 14.22 -4.75
CA LYS A 187 6.73 15.62 -4.79
C LYS A 187 6.78 16.10 -6.26
N SER A 188 5.68 16.66 -6.77
CA SER A 188 5.68 17.34 -8.08
C SER A 188 6.72 18.46 -8.07
N ALA A 189 7.28 18.82 -9.23
CA ALA A 189 8.13 20.01 -9.38
C ALA A 189 7.41 21.30 -8.96
N THR A 190 6.07 21.29 -8.96
CA THR A 190 5.20 22.38 -8.50
C THR A 190 4.66 22.20 -7.07
N GLY A 191 5.10 21.16 -6.33
CA GLY A 191 4.43 20.73 -5.10
C GLY A 191 3.01 20.22 -5.40
N CYS A 192 2.31 19.64 -4.43
CA CYS A 192 0.96 19.11 -4.65
C CYS A 192 0.04 20.14 -5.34
N SER A 193 -0.91 19.69 -6.18
CA SER A 193 -1.85 20.60 -6.86
C SER A 193 -2.50 21.57 -5.87
N VAL A 194 -2.10 22.84 -5.94
CA VAL A 194 -2.76 23.93 -5.22
C VAL A 194 -4.11 24.18 -5.91
N PRO A 195 -5.24 24.27 -5.18
CA PRO A 195 -6.51 24.66 -5.77
C PRO A 195 -6.36 25.93 -6.63
N SER A 196 -6.99 25.99 -7.80
CA SER A 196 -6.76 27.08 -8.77
C SER A 196 -7.01 28.49 -8.22
N TRP A 197 -7.89 28.63 -7.23
CA TRP A 197 -8.19 29.91 -6.56
C TRP A 197 -7.09 30.39 -5.60
N LEU A 198 -6.12 29.53 -5.26
CA LEU A 198 -4.93 29.86 -4.46
C LEU A 198 -3.68 30.11 -5.33
N CYS A 199 -3.79 29.92 -6.65
CA CYS A 199 -2.70 30.17 -7.58
C CYS A 199 -2.46 31.66 -7.84
N ASN A 200 -3.48 32.49 -7.61
CA ASN A 200 -3.43 33.94 -7.82
C ASN A 200 -3.75 34.66 -6.50
N PRO A 201 -3.21 35.87 -6.27
CA PRO A 201 -3.64 36.70 -5.16
C PRO A 201 -5.13 37.02 -5.25
N GLY A 202 -5.83 37.03 -4.12
CA GLY A 202 -7.27 37.27 -4.10
C GLY A 202 -7.91 37.03 -2.74
N PRO A 203 -9.18 37.44 -2.57
CA PRO A 203 -9.83 37.41 -1.27
C PRO A 203 -10.29 35.98 -0.91
N ALA A 204 -10.14 35.63 0.37
CA ALA A 204 -10.43 34.32 0.93
C ALA A 204 -10.98 34.44 2.36
N LEU A 205 -11.60 33.37 2.84
CA LEU A 205 -12.10 33.25 4.22
C LEU A 205 -11.10 32.44 5.04
N LEU A 206 -10.59 33.01 6.13
CA LEU A 206 -9.74 32.35 7.11
C LEU A 206 -10.56 31.90 8.32
N LYS A 207 -10.47 30.62 8.68
CA LYS A 207 -11.12 30.10 9.88
C LYS A 207 -10.55 30.78 11.15
N ARG A 208 -11.45 31.24 12.03
CA ARG A 208 -11.08 31.81 13.34
C ARG A 208 -10.97 30.72 14.41
N HIS A 209 -9.78 30.53 14.98
CA HIS A 209 -9.53 29.50 16.00
C HIS A 209 -9.90 29.94 17.42
N VAL A 210 -9.85 31.24 17.70
CA VAL A 210 -10.16 31.83 19.01
C VAL A 210 -11.38 32.75 18.89
N ARG A 211 -12.46 32.39 19.60
CA ARG A 211 -13.67 33.21 19.73
C ARG A 211 -13.86 33.57 21.20
N LEU A 212 -14.06 34.85 21.48
CA LEU A 212 -14.29 35.36 22.83
C LEU A 212 -15.79 35.30 23.16
N HIS A 213 -16.65 35.45 22.14
CA HIS A 213 -18.10 35.39 22.27
C HIS A 213 -18.73 34.45 21.25
N LYS A 214 -19.92 33.93 21.58
CA LYS A 214 -20.70 33.04 20.70
C LYS A 214 -21.18 33.73 19.41
N THR A 215 -21.27 35.06 19.45
CA THR A 215 -21.65 35.94 18.34
C THR A 215 -20.48 36.29 17.41
N ASP A 216 -19.25 35.95 17.77
CA ASP A 216 -18.09 36.23 16.93
C ASP A 216 -18.19 35.45 15.61
N PRO A 217 -17.84 36.08 14.47
CA PRO A 217 -17.86 35.42 13.18
C PRO A 217 -16.94 34.19 13.18
N LEU A 218 -17.36 33.15 12.46
CA LEU A 218 -16.63 31.88 12.37
C LEU A 218 -15.37 31.97 11.49
N VAL A 219 -15.32 33.00 10.65
CA VAL A 219 -14.27 33.25 9.66
C VAL A 219 -13.96 34.74 9.61
N ASP A 220 -12.72 35.06 9.30
CA ASP A 220 -12.26 36.41 8.99
C ASP A 220 -11.99 36.50 7.48
N GLU A 221 -12.31 37.63 6.85
CA GLU A 221 -11.93 37.87 5.46
C GLU A 221 -10.44 38.27 5.40
N VAL A 222 -9.70 37.60 4.52
CA VAL A 222 -8.26 37.80 4.33
C VAL A 222 -7.94 37.87 2.84
N GLU A 223 -6.88 38.57 2.48
CA GLU A 223 -6.36 38.59 1.11
C GLU A 223 -5.21 37.58 1.01
N VAL A 224 -5.32 36.58 0.14
CA VAL A 224 -4.21 35.68 -0.17
C VAL A 224 -3.23 36.42 -1.06
N ILE A 225 -1.96 36.48 -0.65
CA ILE A 225 -0.87 37.08 -1.43
C ILE A 225 -0.18 35.99 -2.25
N GLN A 226 0.21 34.90 -1.61
CA GLN A 226 0.88 33.76 -2.25
C GLN A 226 0.58 32.48 -1.49
N ALA A 227 0.52 31.34 -2.18
CA ALA A 227 0.33 30.05 -1.54
C ALA A 227 1.22 28.96 -2.12
N ASN A 228 1.58 28.02 -1.25
CA ASN A 228 2.11 26.71 -1.60
C ASN A 228 1.10 25.64 -1.13
N PRO A 229 1.35 24.34 -1.35
CA PRO A 229 0.36 23.31 -1.04
C PRO A 229 0.01 23.12 0.45
N GLN A 230 0.79 23.68 1.37
CA GLN A 230 0.59 23.54 2.81
C GLN A 230 0.25 24.86 3.51
N TYR A 231 0.79 25.97 2.99
CA TYR A 231 0.75 27.29 3.62
C TYR A 231 0.42 28.37 2.60
N ALA A 232 -0.28 29.39 3.05
CA ALA A 232 -0.57 30.61 2.32
C ALA A 232 -0.13 31.82 3.14
N HIS A 233 0.50 32.77 2.47
CA HIS A 233 0.78 34.09 2.99
C HIS A 233 -0.46 34.95 2.75
N VAL A 234 -1.04 35.48 3.83
CA VAL A 234 -2.32 36.22 3.79
C VAL A 234 -2.18 37.56 4.50
N ARG A 235 -2.94 38.54 4.04
CA ARG A 235 -3.11 39.85 4.68
C ARG A 235 -4.44 39.88 5.41
N LEU A 236 -4.40 40.18 6.70
CA LEU A 236 -5.57 40.34 7.56
C LEU A 236 -6.22 41.71 7.31
N SER A 237 -7.47 41.87 7.77
CA SER A 237 -8.25 43.11 7.64
C SER A 237 -7.62 44.34 8.32
N ASP A 238 -6.70 44.13 9.26
CA ASP A 238 -5.93 45.19 9.93
C ASP A 238 -4.61 45.52 9.23
N GLY A 239 -4.36 44.96 8.05
CA GLY A 239 -3.16 45.16 7.25
C GLY A 239 -1.95 44.31 7.66
N ARG A 240 -2.05 43.50 8.72
CA ARG A 240 -0.96 42.59 9.12
C ARG A 240 -0.87 41.41 8.17
N GLU A 241 0.34 41.06 7.80
CA GLU A 241 0.61 39.88 6.98
C GLU A 241 1.03 38.70 7.86
N THR A 242 0.51 37.51 7.57
CA THR A 242 0.81 36.31 8.34
C THR A 242 0.77 35.07 7.45
N THR A 243 1.40 33.99 7.92
CA THR A 243 1.39 32.70 7.23
C THR A 243 0.37 31.79 7.91
N VAL A 244 -0.58 31.28 7.13
CA VAL A 244 -1.65 30.39 7.58
C VAL A 244 -1.62 29.07 6.82
N SER A 245 -2.14 28.00 7.41
CA SER A 245 -2.29 26.74 6.68
C SER A 245 -3.40 26.87 5.63
N VAL A 246 -3.16 26.36 4.42
CA VAL A 246 -4.17 26.29 3.34
C VAL A 246 -5.45 25.57 3.79
N ARG A 247 -5.37 24.64 4.75
CA ARG A 247 -6.53 23.93 5.30
C ARG A 247 -7.49 24.83 6.10
N HIS A 248 -7.06 26.02 6.46
CA HIS A 248 -7.87 27.00 7.18
C HIS A 248 -8.47 28.06 6.25
N LEU A 249 -8.20 28.00 4.95
CA LEU A 249 -8.71 28.93 3.95
C LEU A 249 -9.86 28.33 3.13
N ALA A 250 -10.81 29.18 2.73
CA ALA A 250 -11.89 28.84 1.81
C ALA A 250 -12.13 30.00 0.81
N PRO A 251 -12.63 29.73 -0.40
CA PRO A 251 -12.95 30.78 -1.36
C PRO A 251 -14.17 31.60 -0.90
N ILE A 252 -14.17 32.91 -1.17
CA ILE A 252 -15.37 33.74 -1.03
C ILE A 252 -16.31 33.37 -2.18
N GLY A 253 -17.51 32.92 -1.87
CA GLY A 253 -18.47 32.49 -2.90
C GLY A 253 -18.88 33.66 -3.79
N GLU A 254 -18.51 33.64 -5.07
CA GLU A 254 -19.14 34.52 -6.06
C GLU A 254 -20.58 34.05 -6.29
N ALA A 255 -21.53 34.97 -6.14
CA ALA A 255 -22.89 34.79 -6.63
C ALA A 255 -22.81 34.56 -8.15
N THR A 256 -23.09 33.34 -8.60
CA THR A 256 -23.35 33.08 -10.01
C THR A 256 -24.44 34.04 -10.50
N PRO A 257 -24.26 34.75 -11.64
CA PRO A 257 -25.32 35.55 -12.22
C PRO A 257 -26.52 34.65 -12.47
N ARG A 258 -27.69 35.02 -11.93
CA ARG A 258 -28.96 34.42 -12.32
C ARG A 258 -29.14 34.69 -13.82
N LEU A 259 -28.85 33.69 -14.65
CA LEU A 259 -29.32 33.68 -16.02
C LEU A 259 -30.84 33.58 -15.98
N GLU A 260 -31.46 34.69 -16.34
CA GLU A 260 -32.88 34.93 -16.45
C GLU A 260 -33.53 33.84 -17.32
N LYS A 261 -34.55 33.18 -16.75
CA LYS A 261 -35.50 32.43 -17.55
C LYS A 261 -36.43 33.43 -18.23
N SER A 262 -36.12 33.80 -19.47
CA SER A 262 -37.12 34.37 -20.36
C SER A 262 -38.03 33.22 -20.82
N THR A 263 -39.27 33.27 -20.35
CA THR A 263 -40.41 32.49 -20.79
C THR A 263 -40.73 32.76 -22.25
N ASP A 264 -40.93 31.69 -23.03
CA ASP A 264 -41.94 31.68 -24.09
C ASP A 264 -42.65 30.32 -24.14
N GLN A 265 -43.91 30.38 -23.72
CA GLN A 265 -45.10 29.74 -24.29
C GLN A 265 -45.15 28.20 -24.42
N MET A 266 -45.91 27.59 -23.52
CA MET A 266 -47.02 26.72 -23.96
C MET A 266 -48.15 26.78 -22.92
N GLU A 267 -49.32 27.24 -23.39
CA GLU A 267 -50.53 27.52 -22.63
C GLU A 267 -51.27 26.28 -22.11
N SER A 268 -52.17 26.59 -21.17
CA SER A 268 -53.43 25.93 -20.83
C SER A 268 -53.36 24.77 -19.83
N SER A 269 -54.20 24.67 -18.80
CA SER A 269 -55.26 25.54 -18.25
C SER A 269 -55.82 24.84 -16.99
N ILE A 270 -56.64 25.58 -16.23
CA ILE A 270 -57.49 25.16 -15.08
C ILE A 270 -56.69 25.07 -13.76
N GLY A 271 -56.84 25.96 -12.78
CA GLY A 271 -57.99 26.77 -12.37
C GLY A 271 -58.49 26.26 -11.02
N ASP A 272 -58.27 27.03 -9.95
CA ASP A 272 -59.35 27.65 -9.16
C ASP A 272 -59.01 27.83 -7.65
N ASN A 273 -59.11 29.09 -7.24
CA ASN A 273 -59.50 29.68 -5.94
C ASN A 273 -58.81 29.32 -4.59
N GLY A 274 -58.23 30.37 -3.97
CA GLY A 274 -57.85 30.45 -2.54
C GLY A 274 -59.06 30.71 -1.62
N PRO A 275 -58.97 31.52 -0.54
CA PRO A 275 -57.80 32.08 0.16
C PRO A 275 -57.90 31.87 1.71
N VAL A 276 -57.10 32.62 2.49
CA VAL A 276 -57.37 33.21 3.84
C VAL A 276 -56.28 32.95 4.90
N GLU A 277 -55.57 34.04 5.19
CA GLU A 277 -55.14 34.69 6.45
C GLU A 277 -54.66 33.94 7.71
N LEU A 278 -53.72 34.65 8.36
CA LEU A 278 -53.11 34.43 9.67
C LEU A 278 -54.13 34.56 10.82
N GLU A 279 -53.89 33.87 11.94
CA GLU A 279 -53.83 34.52 13.27
C GLU A 279 -53.30 33.60 14.39
N GLN A 280 -53.03 34.24 15.53
CA GLN A 280 -52.17 33.90 16.65
C GLN A 280 -52.81 32.99 17.73
N GLY A 281 -51.99 32.43 18.64
CA GLY A 281 -52.47 31.87 19.91
C GLY A 281 -51.36 31.26 20.78
N GLN A 282 -51.28 31.71 22.03
CA GLN A 282 -50.27 31.43 23.08
C GLN A 282 -50.52 30.15 23.90
N GLU A 283 -49.58 29.90 24.84
CA GLU A 283 -49.68 29.09 26.09
C GLU A 283 -49.33 27.58 25.98
N LEU A 284 -48.63 26.90 26.91
CA LEU A 284 -48.09 27.12 28.27
C LEU A 284 -47.00 26.03 28.50
N ILE A 285 -46.07 26.24 29.45
CA ILE A 285 -45.01 25.30 29.84
C ILE A 285 -45.53 24.32 30.91
N ASP A 286 -45.25 23.02 30.76
CA ASP A 286 -45.11 22.13 31.93
C ASP A 286 -43.88 21.20 31.77
N SER A 287 -43.25 20.98 32.91
CA SER A 287 -41.93 20.43 33.18
C SER A 287 -41.97 18.93 33.45
N ASN A 288 -41.24 18.14 32.65
CA ASN A 288 -40.45 16.95 33.04
C ASN A 288 -40.24 16.01 31.86
N GLU A 289 -39.36 16.36 30.91
CA GLU A 289 -38.71 15.37 30.05
C GLU A 289 -37.29 15.84 29.70
N VAL A 290 -36.30 15.05 30.10
CA VAL A 290 -34.89 15.21 29.70
C VAL A 290 -34.80 14.92 28.19
N PRO A 291 -34.44 15.90 27.33
CA PRO A 291 -34.38 15.66 25.90
C PRO A 291 -33.17 14.80 25.57
N SER A 292 -33.45 13.62 25.01
CA SER A 292 -32.48 12.79 24.30
C SER A 292 -31.64 13.66 23.34
N LEU A 293 -30.32 13.63 23.51
CA LEU A 293 -29.38 14.15 22.52
C LEU A 293 -29.56 13.33 21.24
N ARG A 294 -30.40 13.84 20.33
CA ARG A 294 -30.52 13.36 18.94
C ARG A 294 -29.14 13.44 18.31
N ARG A 295 -28.46 12.31 18.36
CA ARG A 295 -27.29 11.99 17.54
C ARG A 295 -27.72 12.22 16.10
N SER A 296 -27.07 13.18 15.45
CA SER A 296 -27.11 13.43 14.01
C SER A 296 -27.18 12.10 13.25
N GLN A 297 -28.39 11.70 12.85
CA GLN A 297 -28.58 10.71 11.80
C GLN A 297 -28.25 11.42 10.49
N ARG A 298 -26.95 11.54 10.19
CA ARG A 298 -26.54 11.69 8.79
C ARG A 298 -26.62 10.30 8.17
N PRO A 299 -27.60 9.99 7.31
CA PRO A 299 -27.47 8.83 6.43
C PRO A 299 -26.16 9.00 5.67
N ARG A 300 -25.28 8.00 5.75
CA ARG A 300 -24.14 7.91 4.83
C ARG A 300 -24.70 7.67 3.44
N ARG A 301 -25.05 8.75 2.74
CA ARG A 301 -25.24 8.68 1.29
C ARG A 301 -23.90 8.24 0.69
N PRO A 302 -23.87 7.31 -0.28
CA PRO A 302 -22.70 7.17 -1.13
C PRO A 302 -22.36 8.56 -1.70
N PRO A 303 -21.08 8.88 -1.97
CA PRO A 303 -20.70 10.20 -2.45
C PRO A 303 -21.61 10.57 -3.61
N ASP A 304 -22.29 11.71 -3.49
CA ASP A 304 -23.14 12.24 -4.54
C ASP A 304 -22.31 12.22 -5.83
N ARG A 305 -22.87 11.57 -6.85
CA ARG A 305 -22.30 11.56 -8.18
C ARG A 305 -22.10 13.03 -8.53
N LEU A 306 -20.85 13.45 -8.75
CA LEU A 306 -20.55 14.78 -9.29
C LEU A 306 -21.47 15.00 -10.49
N ASP A 307 -22.47 15.87 -10.34
CA ASP A 307 -23.32 16.34 -11.42
C ASP A 307 -22.48 17.30 -12.26
N LEU A 308 -21.56 16.71 -13.04
CA LEU A 308 -20.86 17.39 -14.11
C LEU A 308 -21.84 17.58 -15.27
N PRO A 309 -21.81 18.74 -15.96
CA PRO A 309 -22.75 19.04 -17.03
C PRO A 309 -22.72 17.94 -18.10
N ARG A 310 -23.90 17.41 -18.45
CA ARG A 310 -24.05 16.52 -19.61
C ARG A 310 -23.73 17.33 -20.86
N LEU A 311 -22.49 17.22 -21.35
CA LEU A 311 -22.12 17.77 -22.64
C LEU A 311 -22.83 16.99 -23.74
N ASP A 312 -23.66 17.73 -24.46
CA ASP A 312 -24.32 17.30 -25.66
C ASP A 312 -23.34 17.38 -26.83
N VAL A 313 -23.04 16.24 -27.45
CA VAL A 313 -22.22 16.05 -28.68
C VAL A 313 -20.79 15.57 -28.40
N ILE A 314 -20.39 14.54 -29.17
CA ILE A 314 -19.00 14.14 -29.40
C ILE A 314 -18.44 15.19 -30.35
N SER A 315 -17.98 16.34 -29.84
CA SER A 315 -17.19 17.29 -30.62
C SER A 315 -15.71 17.07 -30.36
N ASP A 316 -14.91 17.14 -31.42
CA ASP A 316 -13.44 16.96 -31.33
C ASP A 316 -12.81 18.05 -30.43
N SER A 317 -13.40 19.26 -30.39
CA SER A 317 -12.96 20.38 -29.55
C SER A 317 -13.09 20.16 -28.04
N ALA A 318 -14.14 19.48 -27.57
CA ALA A 318 -14.34 19.19 -26.15
C ALA A 318 -13.38 18.10 -25.65
N TRP A 319 -13.03 17.15 -26.53
CA TRP A 319 -12.02 16.14 -26.26
C TRP A 319 -10.61 16.74 -26.21
N GLU A 320 -10.26 17.63 -27.15
CA GLU A 320 -8.99 18.37 -27.13
C GLU A 320 -8.84 19.20 -25.84
N THR A 321 -9.91 19.88 -25.41
CA THR A 321 -9.91 20.71 -24.20
C THR A 321 -9.78 19.87 -22.91
N TYR A 322 -10.37 18.66 -22.87
CA TYR A 322 -10.24 17.73 -21.74
C TYR A 322 -8.86 17.05 -21.70
N ARG A 323 -8.32 16.69 -22.87
CA ARG A 323 -6.94 16.19 -23.05
C ARG A 323 -5.91 17.19 -22.51
N ASN A 324 -6.12 18.49 -22.73
CA ASN A 324 -5.22 19.54 -22.28
C ASN A 324 -5.40 19.94 -20.79
N ARG A 325 -6.58 19.73 -20.18
CA ARG A 325 -6.86 20.11 -18.79
C ARG A 325 -6.56 19.03 -17.74
N ASN A 326 -6.60 17.74 -18.09
CA ASN A 326 -6.39 16.65 -17.14
C ASN A 326 -5.30 15.72 -17.65
N ASN A 327 -4.08 15.92 -17.17
CA ASN A 327 -2.94 15.03 -17.38
C ASN A 327 -3.06 13.71 -16.55
N VAL A 328 -4.29 13.20 -16.41
CA VAL A 328 -4.67 12.02 -15.63
C VAL A 328 -5.48 11.09 -16.53
N ALA A 329 -4.77 10.32 -17.35
CA ALA A 329 -5.39 9.29 -18.19
C ALA A 329 -5.62 7.99 -17.40
N VAL A 330 -6.23 8.02 -16.21
CA VAL A 330 -6.78 6.80 -15.57
C VAL A 330 -8.00 7.17 -14.73
N ALA A 331 -9.21 6.94 -15.26
CA ALA A 331 -10.41 6.46 -14.53
C ALA A 331 -11.75 6.68 -15.28
N ASN A 332 -11.82 7.47 -16.37
CA ASN A 332 -13.13 7.92 -16.91
C ASN A 332 -13.41 7.64 -18.41
N SER A 333 -12.82 6.60 -19.02
CA SER A 333 -13.18 6.24 -20.41
C SER A 333 -14.63 5.76 -20.59
N MET A 334 -15.39 5.55 -19.51
CA MET A 334 -16.82 5.21 -19.58
C MET A 334 -17.77 6.42 -19.51
N PHE A 335 -17.29 7.66 -19.31
CA PHE A 335 -18.16 8.80 -19.01
C PHE A 335 -18.50 9.75 -20.16
N TYR A 336 -17.81 9.71 -21.31
CA TYR A 336 -18.04 10.67 -22.41
C TYR A 336 -18.67 10.06 -23.68
N CYS A 337 -19.17 8.83 -23.58
CA CYS A 337 -19.87 8.19 -24.68
C CYS A 337 -21.39 8.35 -24.54
N THR A 338 -22.04 8.90 -25.57
CA THR A 338 -23.51 8.94 -25.62
C THR A 338 -24.10 7.54 -25.41
N SER A 339 -25.22 7.45 -24.69
CA SER A 339 -25.92 6.17 -24.39
C SER A 339 -26.12 5.31 -25.65
N ALA A 340 -26.36 5.95 -26.79
CA ALA A 340 -26.51 5.32 -28.09
C ALA A 340 -25.23 4.62 -28.58
N CYS A 341 -24.05 5.27 -28.51
CA CYS A 341 -22.80 4.66 -28.94
C CYS A 341 -22.31 3.57 -27.97
N LYS A 342 -22.58 3.72 -26.67
CA LYS A 342 -22.32 2.67 -25.65
C LYS A 342 -23.18 1.43 -25.90
N GLY A 343 -24.47 1.64 -26.22
CA GLY A 343 -25.39 0.57 -26.57
C GLY A 343 -25.01 -0.14 -27.87
N PHE A 344 -24.61 0.63 -28.89
CA PHE A 344 -24.12 0.12 -30.16
C PHE A 344 -22.87 -0.77 -29.97
N PHE A 345 -21.80 -0.24 -29.36
CA PHE A 345 -20.55 -0.96 -29.14
C PHE A 345 -20.76 -2.25 -28.36
N ARG A 346 -21.56 -2.20 -27.29
CA ARG A 346 -21.91 -3.39 -26.50
C ARG A 346 -22.60 -4.45 -27.36
N ARG A 347 -23.58 -4.09 -28.20
CA ARG A 347 -24.28 -5.06 -29.06
C ARG A 347 -23.36 -5.64 -30.13
N THR A 348 -22.48 -4.82 -30.71
CA THR A 348 -21.50 -5.26 -31.70
C THR A 348 -20.58 -6.34 -31.13
N ILE A 349 -20.01 -6.13 -29.94
CA ILE A 349 -19.13 -7.12 -29.30
C ILE A 349 -19.90 -8.36 -28.85
N GLN A 350 -21.06 -8.18 -28.21
CA GLN A 350 -21.82 -9.30 -27.64
C GLN A 350 -22.40 -10.25 -28.68
N LYS A 351 -22.82 -9.72 -29.83
CA LYS A 351 -23.36 -10.52 -30.93
C LYS A 351 -22.29 -10.81 -31.99
N THR A 352 -21.03 -10.46 -31.73
CA THR A 352 -19.91 -10.62 -32.69
C THR A 352 -20.27 -10.15 -34.10
N LEU A 353 -20.84 -8.95 -34.20
CA LEU A 353 -21.32 -8.38 -35.47
C LEU A 353 -20.15 -7.79 -36.26
N THR A 354 -20.05 -8.18 -37.52
CA THR A 354 -19.11 -7.61 -38.50
C THR A 354 -19.85 -6.66 -39.43
N TYR A 355 -19.28 -5.50 -39.69
CA TYR A 355 -19.87 -4.47 -40.57
C TYR A 355 -18.92 -4.15 -41.72
N TYR A 356 -19.49 -3.76 -42.86
CA TYR A 356 -18.75 -3.32 -44.04
C TYR A 356 -19.24 -1.93 -44.48
N CYS A 357 -18.30 -1.05 -44.80
CA CYS A 357 -18.56 0.29 -45.32
C CYS A 357 -18.92 0.19 -46.80
N LYS A 358 -19.91 0.97 -47.21
CA LYS A 358 -20.32 1.07 -48.61
C LYS A 358 -19.55 2.15 -49.39
N TRP A 359 -18.65 2.86 -48.71
CA TRP A 359 -17.82 3.96 -49.21
C TRP A 359 -16.34 3.66 -48.88
N ASN A 360 -15.50 4.69 -48.75
CA ASN A 360 -14.04 4.55 -48.60
C ASN A 360 -13.57 4.40 -47.14
N GLU A 361 -14.39 3.83 -46.25
CA GLU A 361 -14.08 3.72 -44.80
C GLU A 361 -13.79 5.05 -44.05
N GLU A 362 -14.07 6.20 -44.68
CA GLU A 362 -13.81 7.56 -44.16
C GLU A 362 -15.09 8.33 -43.76
N CYS A 363 -16.23 7.64 -43.60
CA CYS A 363 -17.49 8.30 -43.26
C CYS A 363 -17.39 9.11 -41.95
N ILE A 364 -17.82 10.37 -42.01
CA ILE A 364 -17.94 11.25 -40.84
C ILE A 364 -19.03 10.70 -39.91
N ILE A 365 -18.75 10.69 -38.60
CA ILE A 365 -19.65 10.17 -37.56
C ILE A 365 -19.92 11.27 -36.53
N ASP A 366 -21.12 11.83 -36.58
CA ASP A 366 -21.66 12.85 -35.66
C ASP A 366 -23.04 12.41 -35.08
N LYS A 367 -23.79 13.31 -34.42
CA LYS A 367 -25.11 12.97 -33.84
C LYS A 367 -26.14 12.51 -34.88
N THR A 368 -26.14 13.07 -36.09
CA THR A 368 -27.11 12.82 -37.15
C THR A 368 -26.64 11.70 -38.10
N THR A 369 -25.34 11.65 -38.42
CA THR A 369 -24.75 10.73 -39.40
C THR A 369 -24.30 9.39 -38.81
N ARG A 370 -24.21 9.25 -37.47
CA ARG A 370 -23.76 8.00 -36.78
C ARG A 370 -24.48 6.71 -37.15
N ASN A 371 -25.65 6.76 -37.75
CA ASN A 371 -26.40 5.56 -38.18
C ASN A 371 -26.16 5.20 -39.65
N GLN A 372 -25.51 6.06 -40.44
CA GLN A 372 -25.31 5.89 -41.88
C GLN A 372 -24.25 4.83 -42.20
N CYS A 373 -23.18 4.74 -41.38
CA CYS A 373 -22.15 3.70 -41.52
C CYS A 373 -21.79 3.05 -40.19
N GLN A 374 -22.18 1.78 -40.01
CA GLN A 374 -21.90 1.02 -38.79
C GLN A 374 -20.41 0.65 -38.65
N GLN A 375 -19.71 0.39 -39.76
CA GLN A 375 -18.28 0.07 -39.73
C GLN A 375 -17.45 1.29 -39.27
N CYS A 376 -17.64 2.45 -39.90
CA CYS A 376 -16.92 3.68 -39.51
C CYS A 376 -17.29 4.13 -38.09
N ARG A 377 -18.54 3.95 -37.67
CA ARG A 377 -18.96 4.20 -36.28
C ARG A 377 -18.22 3.28 -35.30
N TYR A 378 -18.11 1.99 -35.62
CA TYR A 378 -17.41 1.02 -34.77
C TYR A 378 -15.90 1.31 -34.71
N LYS A 379 -15.27 1.61 -35.85
CA LYS A 379 -13.86 2.06 -35.91
C LYS A 379 -13.64 3.33 -35.08
N LYS A 380 -14.54 4.32 -35.16
CA LYS A 380 -14.47 5.53 -34.32
C LYS A 380 -14.63 5.21 -32.83
N CYS A 381 -15.50 4.27 -32.44
CA CYS A 381 -15.61 3.82 -31.05
C CYS A 381 -14.29 3.22 -30.51
N LEU A 382 -13.60 2.41 -31.32
CA LEU A 382 -12.30 1.85 -30.97
C LEU A 382 -11.21 2.94 -30.90
N ALA A 383 -11.18 3.86 -31.87
CA ALA A 383 -10.24 4.97 -31.90
C ALA A 383 -10.38 5.90 -30.68
N MET A 384 -11.62 6.08 -30.19
CA MET A 384 -11.92 6.85 -28.97
C MET A 384 -11.73 6.04 -27.67
N GLY A 385 -11.15 4.84 -27.74
CA GLY A 385 -10.72 4.07 -26.57
C GLY A 385 -11.77 3.14 -25.95
N MET A 386 -12.84 2.78 -26.66
CA MET A 386 -13.74 1.72 -26.18
C MET A 386 -13.06 0.35 -26.24
N ALA A 387 -12.90 -0.30 -25.09
CA ALA A 387 -12.24 -1.59 -24.99
C ALA A 387 -13.23 -2.76 -25.13
N PRO A 388 -13.07 -3.64 -26.14
CA PRO A 388 -13.95 -4.79 -26.33
C PRO A 388 -13.83 -5.82 -25.19
N ASP A 389 -12.63 -5.97 -24.62
CA ASP A 389 -12.34 -6.94 -23.54
C ASP A 389 -13.05 -6.61 -22.22
N LEU A 390 -13.50 -5.36 -22.05
CA LEU A 390 -14.29 -4.93 -20.88
C LEU A 390 -15.80 -5.19 -21.03
N VAL A 391 -16.25 -5.64 -22.21
CA VAL A 391 -17.65 -5.97 -22.46
C VAL A 391 -17.94 -7.39 -21.96
N LEU A 392 -18.50 -7.48 -20.76
CA LEU A 392 -18.87 -8.78 -20.16
C LEU A 392 -19.84 -9.58 -21.05
N ASN A 393 -19.53 -10.87 -21.21
CA ASN A 393 -20.41 -11.82 -21.88
C ASN A 393 -21.62 -12.20 -20.99
N GLU A 394 -22.57 -12.96 -21.52
CA GLU A 394 -23.80 -13.29 -20.79
C GLU A 394 -23.53 -14.10 -19.51
N SER A 395 -22.61 -15.06 -19.57
CA SER A 395 -22.24 -15.90 -18.42
C SER A 395 -21.58 -15.08 -17.29
N GLN A 396 -20.65 -14.18 -17.63
CA GLN A 396 -19.97 -13.28 -16.70
C GLN A 396 -20.93 -12.28 -16.07
N ARG A 397 -21.94 -11.81 -16.80
CA ARG A 397 -22.98 -10.93 -16.25
C ARG A 397 -23.88 -11.69 -15.27
N LYS A 398 -24.28 -12.93 -15.58
CA LYS A 398 -25.06 -13.78 -14.66
C LYS A 398 -24.24 -14.09 -13.40
N ALA A 399 -22.95 -14.40 -13.52
CA ALA A 399 -22.04 -14.59 -12.39
C ALA A 399 -21.89 -13.32 -11.54
N LYS A 400 -21.63 -12.17 -12.16
CA LYS A 400 -21.55 -10.88 -11.46
C LYS A 400 -22.85 -10.51 -10.76
N ARG A 401 -24.02 -10.79 -11.36
CA ARG A 401 -25.33 -10.56 -10.74
C ARG A 401 -25.55 -11.47 -9.54
N ARG A 402 -25.19 -12.76 -9.63
CA ARG A 402 -25.25 -13.70 -8.49
C ARG A 402 -24.35 -13.24 -7.34
N LEU A 403 -23.09 -12.89 -7.63
CA LEU A 403 -22.16 -12.37 -6.62
C LEU A 403 -22.66 -11.08 -5.95
N ILE A 404 -23.29 -10.18 -6.71
CA ILE A 404 -23.88 -8.95 -6.15
C ILE A 404 -25.09 -9.28 -5.27
N GLN A 405 -25.90 -10.26 -5.68
CA GLN A 405 -27.07 -10.71 -4.91
C GLN A 405 -26.63 -11.37 -3.60
N GLU A 406 -25.69 -12.32 -3.65
CA GLU A 406 -25.10 -12.97 -2.48
C GLU A 406 -24.48 -11.95 -1.52
N ASN A 407 -23.74 -10.96 -2.03
CA ASN A 407 -23.16 -9.89 -1.20
C ASN A 407 -24.20 -8.91 -0.64
N ARG A 408 -25.33 -8.73 -1.30
CA ARG A 408 -26.46 -7.94 -0.78
C ARG A 408 -27.21 -8.71 0.29
N GLU A 409 -27.43 -10.01 0.09
CA GLU A 409 -28.03 -10.89 1.08
C GLU A 409 -27.14 -11.03 2.32
N LYS A 410 -25.82 -11.18 2.14
CA LYS A 410 -24.83 -11.17 3.22
C LYS A 410 -24.87 -9.85 3.99
N ARG A 411 -24.83 -8.70 3.30
CA ARG A 411 -24.97 -7.39 3.95
C ARG A 411 -26.31 -7.19 4.63
N SER A 412 -27.40 -7.62 4.00
CA SER A 412 -28.74 -7.53 4.60
C SER A 412 -28.86 -8.42 5.83
N ARG A 413 -28.20 -9.59 5.85
CA ARG A 413 -28.11 -10.48 7.01
C ARG A 413 -27.28 -9.86 8.13
N GLU A 414 -26.10 -9.33 7.79
CA GLU A 414 -25.23 -8.59 8.73
C GLU A 414 -25.93 -7.32 9.28
N GLU A 415 -26.74 -6.66 8.47
CA GLU A 415 -27.49 -5.46 8.85
C GLU A 415 -28.75 -5.78 9.66
N LEU A 416 -29.43 -6.91 9.38
CA LEU A 416 -30.47 -7.46 10.26
C LEU A 416 -29.90 -7.84 11.63
N LEU A 417 -28.74 -8.49 11.65
CA LEU A 417 -27.99 -8.83 12.88
C LEU A 417 -27.54 -7.57 13.65
N ARG A 418 -27.24 -6.47 12.94
CA ARG A 418 -26.98 -5.15 13.55
C ARG A 418 -28.23 -4.49 14.10
N GLN A 419 -29.36 -4.56 13.39
CA GLN A 419 -30.61 -3.92 13.81
C GLN A 419 -31.32 -4.66 14.95
N SER A 420 -31.11 -5.97 15.08
CA SER A 420 -31.66 -6.76 16.19
C SER A 420 -30.89 -6.61 17.51
N GLY A 421 -29.82 -5.80 17.56
CA GLY A 421 -29.03 -5.59 18.78
C GLY A 421 -28.21 -6.81 19.26
N LEU A 422 -28.11 -7.87 18.45
CA LEU A 422 -27.48 -9.14 18.84
C LEU A 422 -25.96 -9.21 18.59
N LEU A 423 -25.34 -8.17 18.03
CA LEU A 423 -23.91 -8.21 17.65
C LEU A 423 -22.91 -7.93 18.77
N PHE A 424 -23.39 -7.65 19.98
CA PHE A 424 -22.61 -7.85 21.19
C PHE A 424 -23.55 -8.47 22.19
N SER A 425 -23.45 -9.79 22.37
CA SER A 425 -23.83 -10.33 23.67
C SER A 425 -23.11 -9.48 24.73
N SER A 426 -23.80 -9.02 25.77
CA SER A 426 -23.16 -8.31 26.88
C SER A 426 -22.15 -9.18 27.63
N ARG A 427 -22.04 -10.45 27.24
CA ARG A 427 -21.20 -11.49 27.83
C ARG A 427 -20.48 -12.27 26.73
N LEU A 428 -19.23 -12.60 27.01
CA LEU A 428 -18.45 -13.52 26.19
C LEU A 428 -19.13 -14.89 26.12
N THR A 429 -18.94 -15.62 25.03
CA THR A 429 -19.38 -17.02 24.95
C THR A 429 -18.46 -17.90 25.78
N GLU A 430 -18.94 -19.04 26.27
CA GLU A 430 -18.12 -19.98 27.07
C GLU A 430 -16.85 -20.44 26.33
N MET A 431 -16.95 -20.61 25.01
CA MET A 431 -15.81 -20.96 24.16
C MET A 431 -14.78 -19.83 24.09
N GLU A 432 -15.22 -18.57 23.97
CA GLU A 432 -14.33 -17.41 24.00
C GLU A 432 -13.70 -17.22 25.38
N GLU A 433 -14.46 -17.38 26.47
CA GLU A 433 -13.94 -17.30 27.83
C GLU A 433 -12.85 -18.35 28.07
N SER A 434 -13.09 -19.60 27.67
CA SER A 434 -12.09 -20.68 27.77
C SER A 434 -10.83 -20.43 26.94
N LEU A 435 -11.00 -19.96 25.69
CA LEU A 435 -9.88 -19.61 24.81
C LEU A 435 -9.03 -18.48 25.41
N ILE A 436 -9.68 -17.39 25.84
CA ILE A 436 -9.02 -16.23 26.44
C ILE A 436 -8.29 -16.66 27.72
N GLN A 437 -8.94 -17.44 28.59
CA GLN A 437 -8.33 -17.92 29.82
C GLN A 437 -7.08 -18.76 29.57
N SER A 438 -7.13 -19.66 28.58
CA SER A 438 -5.97 -20.47 28.19
C SER A 438 -4.79 -19.60 27.72
N ILE A 439 -5.06 -18.61 26.87
CA ILE A 439 -4.04 -17.67 26.37
C ILE A 439 -3.45 -16.82 27.51
N VAL A 440 -4.29 -16.34 28.43
CA VAL A 440 -3.85 -15.54 29.59
C VAL A 440 -2.96 -16.36 30.51
N LEU A 441 -3.35 -17.58 30.85
CA LEU A 441 -2.54 -18.47 31.67
C LEU A 441 -1.19 -18.76 31.01
N ALA A 442 -1.20 -19.08 29.71
CA ALA A 442 0.01 -19.29 28.94
C ALA A 442 0.95 -18.06 28.96
N HIS A 443 0.40 -16.86 28.82
CA HIS A 443 1.16 -15.62 28.88
C HIS A 443 1.75 -15.40 30.27
N GLN A 444 0.96 -15.57 31.33
CA GLN A 444 1.40 -15.37 32.71
C GLN A 444 2.50 -16.35 33.13
N GLU A 445 2.39 -17.63 32.78
CA GLU A 445 3.43 -18.63 33.10
C GLU A 445 4.75 -18.37 32.38
N THR A 446 4.66 -17.90 31.13
CA THR A 446 5.84 -17.73 30.28
C THR A 446 6.43 -16.32 30.32
N ASN A 447 5.75 -15.36 30.94
CA ASN A 447 6.18 -13.97 31.06
C ASN A 447 6.48 -13.57 32.52
N GLN A 448 6.81 -14.53 33.39
CA GLN A 448 7.32 -14.24 34.73
C GLN A 448 8.76 -13.73 34.70
N LEU A 449 9.13 -12.90 35.69
CA LEU A 449 10.53 -12.54 35.93
C LEU A 449 11.29 -13.77 36.44
N TYR A 450 12.55 -13.92 36.02
CA TYR A 450 13.45 -14.94 36.59
C TYR A 450 13.69 -14.60 38.06
N ARG A 451 12.91 -15.21 38.97
CA ARG A 451 13.12 -15.06 40.41
C ARG A 451 14.43 -15.80 40.75
N ARG A 452 15.51 -15.07 40.94
CA ARG A 452 16.79 -15.62 41.40
C ARG A 452 16.54 -16.27 42.77
N HIS A 453 16.75 -17.58 42.88
CA HIS A 453 16.78 -18.26 44.18
C HIS A 453 17.72 -17.50 45.12
N SER A 454 17.25 -17.22 46.32
CA SER A 454 17.99 -16.53 47.37
C SER A 454 19.16 -17.39 47.89
N GLU A 455 20.25 -16.68 48.18
CA GLU A 455 21.33 -16.97 49.16
C GLU A 455 22.49 -17.91 48.78
N SER A 456 23.71 -17.33 48.72
CA SER A 456 24.73 -17.55 49.76
C SER A 456 25.94 -16.60 49.59
N SER A 457 26.27 -15.90 50.68
CA SER A 457 27.63 -15.49 51.12
C SER A 457 28.64 -14.97 50.09
N TYR A 458 28.93 -13.67 50.09
CA TYR A 458 30.22 -13.06 50.48
C TYR A 458 30.22 -11.56 50.12
N GLY A 459 30.65 -10.74 51.09
CA GLY A 459 31.25 -9.43 50.83
C GLY A 459 30.30 -8.24 50.69
N ARG A 460 30.21 -7.43 51.75
CA ARG A 460 30.21 -5.97 51.59
C ARG A 460 31.39 -5.61 50.71
N ASP A 461 31.20 -4.87 49.63
CA ASP A 461 32.17 -3.89 49.15
C ASP A 461 31.53 -2.89 48.17
N SER A 462 31.74 -1.62 48.53
CA SER A 462 31.77 -0.36 47.77
C SER A 462 30.86 -0.14 46.54
N ASP A 463 30.10 0.96 46.63
CA ASP A 463 29.50 1.72 45.53
C ASP A 463 30.58 2.23 44.55
N GLU A 464 31.06 1.37 43.64
CA GLU A 464 31.94 1.75 42.53
C GLU A 464 31.17 1.70 41.19
N PRO A 465 31.18 2.77 40.37
CA PRO A 465 30.39 2.85 39.14
C PRO A 465 30.80 1.85 38.04
N ASP A 466 32.01 1.28 38.08
CA ASP A 466 32.49 0.32 37.07
C ASP A 466 31.88 -1.09 37.22
N ALA A 467 31.53 -1.52 38.42
CA ALA A 467 30.87 -2.82 38.65
C ALA A 467 29.43 -2.88 38.08
N LYS A 468 28.79 -1.72 37.90
CA LYS A 468 27.44 -1.60 37.31
C LYS A 468 27.48 -1.68 35.78
N ARG A 469 28.51 -1.06 35.17
CA ARG A 469 28.80 -1.16 33.72
C ARG A 469 29.16 -2.58 33.29
N GLN A 470 29.86 -3.34 34.13
CA GLN A 470 30.26 -4.71 33.79
C GLN A 470 29.11 -5.72 33.89
N ARG A 471 28.05 -5.42 34.66
CA ARG A 471 26.82 -6.24 34.72
C ARG A 471 25.87 -6.02 33.54
N THR A 472 25.92 -4.84 32.90
CA THR A 472 25.15 -4.51 31.69
C THR A 472 25.85 -4.91 30.39
N ALA A 473 27.11 -5.34 30.47
CA ALA A 473 27.93 -5.79 29.34
C ALA A 473 27.86 -7.31 29.06
N LYS A 474 26.77 -7.98 29.46
CA LYS A 474 26.53 -9.34 28.97
C LYS A 474 26.12 -9.27 27.49
N PRO A 475 26.64 -10.15 26.61
CA PRO A 475 26.20 -10.20 25.22
C PRO A 475 24.68 -10.29 25.16
N ILE A 476 24.02 -9.47 24.33
CA ILE A 476 22.54 -9.42 24.26
C ILE A 476 21.95 -10.80 23.98
N ALA A 477 22.70 -11.63 23.25
CA ALA A 477 22.29 -12.98 22.94
C ALA A 477 22.11 -13.87 24.20
N GLU A 478 22.88 -13.65 25.28
CA GLU A 478 22.67 -14.32 26.58
C GLU A 478 21.39 -13.88 27.29
N ILE A 479 20.96 -12.62 27.08
CA ILE A 479 19.72 -12.08 27.66
C ILE A 479 18.50 -12.55 26.85
N MET A 480 18.65 -12.62 25.52
CA MET A 480 17.57 -13.02 24.61
C MET A 480 17.31 -14.52 24.62
N ALA A 481 18.35 -15.37 24.69
CA ALA A 481 18.17 -16.83 24.58
C ALA A 481 17.14 -17.43 25.55
N PRO A 482 17.15 -17.13 26.87
CA PRO A 482 16.11 -17.61 27.78
C PRO A 482 14.71 -17.05 27.46
N SER A 483 14.66 -15.83 26.91
CA SER A 483 13.40 -15.18 26.52
C SER A 483 12.79 -15.83 25.27
N ILE A 484 13.63 -16.26 24.31
CA ILE A 484 13.20 -17.03 23.12
C ILE A 484 12.51 -18.32 23.53
N VAL A 485 13.12 -19.10 24.44
CA VAL A 485 12.53 -20.36 24.94
C VAL A 485 11.15 -20.10 25.51
N LYS A 486 10.98 -19.01 26.28
CA LYS A 486 9.69 -18.61 26.84
C LYS A 486 8.67 -18.14 25.80
N VAL A 487 9.09 -17.66 24.63
CA VAL A 487 8.18 -17.37 23.51
C VAL A 487 7.73 -18.66 22.82
N VAL A 488 8.64 -19.61 22.60
CA VAL A 488 8.30 -20.93 22.05
C VAL A 488 7.34 -21.68 22.99
N GLU A 489 7.61 -21.63 24.29
CA GLU A 489 6.78 -22.22 25.33
C GLU A 489 5.37 -21.61 25.36
N PHE A 490 5.24 -20.30 25.13
CA PHE A 490 3.96 -19.60 25.00
C PHE A 490 3.20 -20.07 23.76
N ALA A 491 3.88 -20.11 22.61
CA ALA A 491 3.28 -20.53 21.35
C ALA A 491 2.67 -21.94 21.44
N LYS A 492 3.42 -22.89 22.00
CA LYS A 492 2.96 -24.28 22.21
C LYS A 492 1.72 -24.38 23.10
N ARG A 493 1.41 -23.39 23.94
CA ARG A 493 0.24 -23.38 24.82
C ARG A 493 -0.98 -22.69 24.21
N ILE A 494 -0.84 -21.99 23.09
CA ILE A 494 -1.98 -21.35 22.41
C ILE A 494 -2.84 -22.45 21.75
N PRO A 495 -4.15 -22.52 22.03
CA PRO A 495 -5.05 -23.47 21.39
C PRO A 495 -5.03 -23.33 19.87
N GLY A 496 -4.87 -24.43 19.13
CA GLY A 496 -4.82 -24.42 17.67
C GLY A 496 -3.40 -24.29 17.07
N PHE A 497 -2.37 -23.93 17.86
CA PHE A 497 -1.01 -23.74 17.32
C PHE A 497 -0.32 -25.05 16.94
N LYS A 498 -0.46 -26.10 17.77
CA LYS A 498 0.20 -27.39 17.52
C LYS A 498 -0.39 -28.14 16.33
N GLU A 499 -1.62 -27.80 15.97
CA GLU A 499 -2.38 -28.36 14.85
C GLU A 499 -1.97 -27.75 13.50
N LEU A 500 -1.20 -26.65 13.50
CA LEU A 500 -0.64 -26.06 12.28
C LEU A 500 0.49 -26.92 11.71
N ASP A 501 0.82 -26.71 10.44
CA ASP A 501 1.96 -27.38 9.82
C ASP A 501 3.27 -27.07 10.56
N SER A 502 4.12 -28.07 10.77
CA SER A 502 5.36 -27.93 11.53
C SER A 502 6.33 -26.88 10.95
N GLN A 503 6.39 -26.73 9.61
CA GLN A 503 7.21 -25.71 8.97
C GLN A 503 6.60 -24.32 9.16
N ASP A 504 5.27 -24.24 9.12
CA ASP A 504 4.54 -23.01 9.40
C ASP A 504 4.70 -22.59 10.88
N GLN A 505 4.68 -23.53 11.84
CA GLN A 505 4.95 -23.25 13.25
C GLN A 505 6.34 -22.61 13.46
N VAL A 506 7.37 -23.18 12.82
CA VAL A 506 8.74 -22.65 12.87
C VAL A 506 8.81 -21.26 12.24
N LEU A 507 8.18 -21.06 11.07
CA LEU A 507 8.17 -19.78 10.38
C LEU A 507 7.48 -18.69 11.21
N LEU A 508 6.33 -19.00 11.82
CA LEU A 508 5.60 -18.09 12.69
C LEU A 508 6.48 -17.68 13.88
N LEU A 509 7.13 -18.64 14.55
CA LEU A 509 8.05 -18.37 15.65
C LEU A 509 9.23 -17.48 15.23
N LYS A 510 9.93 -17.80 14.14
CA LYS A 510 11.05 -16.99 13.64
C LYS A 510 10.62 -15.56 13.31
N SER A 511 9.45 -15.40 12.70
CA SER A 511 8.97 -14.08 12.24
C SER A 511 8.45 -13.16 13.36
N CYS A 512 7.97 -13.71 14.48
CA CYS A 512 7.33 -12.93 15.54
C CYS A 512 8.13 -12.87 16.85
N CYS A 513 9.18 -13.68 17.04
CA CYS A 513 9.85 -13.81 18.33
C CYS A 513 10.32 -12.47 18.89
N MET A 514 10.94 -11.63 18.05
CA MET A 514 11.35 -10.29 18.44
C MET A 514 10.16 -9.37 18.78
N GLU A 515 9.08 -9.47 18.01
CA GLU A 515 7.85 -8.68 18.25
C GLU A 515 7.27 -8.98 19.64
N ILE A 516 7.20 -10.27 20.02
CA ILE A 516 6.70 -10.70 21.33
C ILE A 516 7.66 -10.32 22.46
N MET A 517 8.97 -10.44 22.26
CA MET A 517 9.95 -10.00 23.26
C MET A 517 9.87 -8.50 23.51
N CYS A 518 9.75 -7.68 22.45
CA CYS A 518 9.55 -6.23 22.57
C CYS A 518 8.23 -5.90 23.27
N LEU A 519 7.13 -6.60 22.96
CA LEU A 519 5.85 -6.41 23.62
C LEU A 519 5.93 -6.71 25.13
N ARG A 520 6.57 -7.82 25.51
CA ARG A 520 6.77 -8.22 26.91
C ARG A 520 7.66 -7.25 27.68
N MET A 521 8.70 -6.74 27.02
CA MET A 521 9.57 -5.73 27.62
C MET A 521 8.84 -4.40 27.81
N ALA A 522 8.05 -3.98 26.83
CA ALA A 522 7.20 -2.78 26.91
C ALA A 522 6.11 -2.89 27.99
N GLN A 523 5.61 -4.11 28.28
CA GLN A 523 4.68 -4.35 29.39
C GLN A 523 5.27 -3.93 30.75
N ARG A 524 6.59 -3.97 30.88
CA ARG A 524 7.33 -3.70 32.12
C ARG A 524 8.07 -2.37 32.06
N TYR A 525 7.53 -1.42 31.31
CA TYR A 525 8.08 -0.08 31.20
C TYR A 525 7.61 0.81 32.36
N GLU A 526 8.56 1.45 33.04
CA GLU A 526 8.27 2.39 34.13
C GLU A 526 8.29 3.82 33.57
N ALA A 527 7.11 4.44 33.45
CA ALA A 527 6.97 5.74 32.81
C ALA A 527 7.60 6.89 33.61
N GLU A 528 7.64 6.81 34.94
CA GLU A 528 8.22 7.83 35.82
C GLU A 528 9.74 7.91 35.64
N GLU A 529 10.41 6.75 35.70
CA GLU A 529 11.86 6.63 35.62
C GLU A 529 12.38 6.52 34.18
N GLN A 530 11.48 6.33 33.20
CA GLN A 530 11.81 6.07 31.80
C GLN A 530 12.78 4.88 31.62
N LYS A 531 12.51 3.78 32.34
CA LYS A 531 13.36 2.58 32.36
C LYS A 531 12.57 1.33 31.96
N LEU A 532 13.27 0.38 31.34
CA LEU A 532 12.74 -0.95 31.03
C LEU A 532 13.22 -1.95 32.07
N VAL A 533 12.32 -2.84 32.52
CA VAL A 533 12.67 -3.96 33.40
C VAL A 533 12.90 -5.22 32.57
N LEU A 534 14.15 -5.69 32.52
CA LEU A 534 14.51 -6.93 31.83
C LEU A 534 13.88 -8.15 32.50
N SER A 535 13.89 -9.30 31.81
CA SER A 535 13.43 -10.59 32.37
C SER A 535 14.19 -11.03 33.62
N THR A 536 15.41 -10.54 33.81
CA THR A 536 16.23 -10.74 35.01
C THR A 536 15.82 -9.86 36.21
N GLY A 537 14.89 -8.92 36.02
CA GLY A 537 14.51 -7.91 37.02
C GLY A 537 15.41 -6.68 37.04
N VAL A 538 16.47 -6.63 36.21
CA VAL A 538 17.35 -5.47 36.10
C VAL A 538 16.64 -4.34 35.37
N LYS A 539 16.66 -3.13 35.95
CA LYS A 539 16.17 -1.90 35.32
C LYS A 539 17.27 -1.30 34.45
N VAL A 540 16.92 -0.89 33.24
CA VAL A 540 17.88 -0.36 32.25
C VAL A 540 17.35 0.95 31.65
N SER A 541 18.18 1.99 31.64
CA SER A 541 17.90 3.26 30.96
C SER A 541 18.24 3.21 29.46
N ARG A 542 17.85 4.26 28.71
CA ARG A 542 18.22 4.39 27.29
C ARG A 542 19.74 4.36 27.10
N GLU A 543 20.47 5.05 27.96
CA GLU A 543 21.93 5.19 27.92
C GLU A 543 22.63 3.89 28.29
N GLU A 544 22.10 3.15 29.26
CA GLU A 544 22.65 1.86 29.68
C GLU A 544 22.44 0.77 28.61
N LEU A 545 21.39 0.89 27.80
CA LEU A 545 21.13 -0.02 26.67
C LEU A 545 21.97 0.35 25.43
N LYS A 546 22.37 1.62 25.29
CA LYS A 546 23.31 2.10 24.26
C LYS A 546 24.73 1.60 24.62
N GLY A 547 25.20 0.60 23.87
CA GLY A 547 26.45 -0.13 24.17
C GLY A 547 26.26 -1.64 24.29
N SER A 548 25.00 -2.11 24.37
CA SER A 548 24.70 -3.54 24.36
C SER A 548 24.86 -4.18 22.97
N GLY A 549 24.80 -3.39 21.88
CA GLY A 549 24.72 -3.88 20.49
C GLY A 549 23.32 -3.74 19.88
N LEU A 550 22.33 -3.23 20.65
CA LEU A 550 20.98 -2.86 20.19
C LEU A 550 20.88 -1.37 19.83
N ASN A 551 21.98 -0.68 19.54
CA ASN A 551 22.03 0.79 19.45
C ASN A 551 20.95 1.38 18.54
N ASP A 552 20.76 0.80 17.34
CA ASP A 552 19.76 1.24 16.37
C ASP A 552 18.31 0.89 16.77
N LEU A 553 18.13 0.04 17.78
CA LEU A 553 16.85 -0.44 18.27
C LEU A 553 16.42 0.22 19.59
N VAL A 554 17.33 0.85 20.33
CA VAL A 554 17.04 1.46 21.63
C VAL A 554 15.90 2.47 21.52
N GLU A 555 16.03 3.50 20.67
CA GLU A 555 14.99 4.54 20.56
C GLU A 555 13.62 3.97 20.11
N PRO A 556 13.53 3.15 19.04
CA PRO A 556 12.26 2.54 18.66
C PRO A 556 11.60 1.71 19.76
N ILE A 557 12.38 0.95 20.54
CA ILE A 557 11.87 0.12 21.64
C ILE A 557 11.29 0.99 22.76
N PHE A 558 12.00 2.04 23.17
CA PHE A 558 11.54 2.94 24.21
C PHE A 558 10.33 3.79 23.77
N ASP A 559 10.31 4.26 22.53
CA ASP A 559 9.17 4.99 21.96
C ASP A 559 7.92 4.11 21.87
N PHE A 560 8.10 2.85 21.47
CA PHE A 560 7.04 1.86 21.48
C PHE A 560 6.52 1.62 22.90
N ALA A 561 7.41 1.39 23.87
CA ALA A 561 7.04 1.15 25.26
C ALA A 561 6.28 2.32 25.89
N ALA A 562 6.77 3.55 25.70
CA ALA A 562 6.07 4.75 26.13
C ALA A 562 4.72 4.93 25.43
N GLY A 563 4.63 4.57 24.14
CA GLY A 563 3.38 4.59 23.38
C GLY A 563 2.37 3.54 23.83
N LEU A 564 2.83 2.34 24.22
CA LEU A 564 2.00 1.25 24.70
C LEU A 564 1.46 1.53 26.11
N CYS A 565 2.30 2.08 27.00
CA CYS A 565 1.91 2.48 28.35
C CYS A 565 0.74 3.46 28.35
N LYS A 566 0.66 4.38 27.37
CA LYS A 566 -0.46 5.33 27.20
C LYS A 566 -1.80 4.67 26.85
N LEU A 567 -1.79 3.42 26.37
CA LEU A 567 -3.00 2.68 26.08
C LEU A 567 -3.56 1.96 27.30
N ASP A 568 -2.81 1.87 28.41
CA ASP A 568 -3.27 1.27 29.67
C ASP A 568 -3.86 -0.14 29.45
N LEU A 569 -3.10 -1.01 28.80
CA LEU A 569 -3.55 -2.36 28.46
C LEU A 569 -3.53 -3.28 29.68
N THR A 570 -4.61 -4.05 29.83
CA THR A 570 -4.70 -5.12 30.81
C THR A 570 -3.81 -6.30 30.39
N ASP A 571 -3.45 -7.16 31.35
CA ASP A 571 -2.67 -8.37 31.08
C ASP A 571 -3.38 -9.29 30.05
N THR A 572 -4.71 -9.33 30.10
CA THR A 572 -5.52 -10.03 29.09
C THR A 572 -5.38 -9.46 27.69
N GLU A 573 -5.47 -8.14 27.54
CA GLU A 573 -5.29 -7.47 26.24
C GLU A 573 -3.87 -7.67 25.70
N MET A 574 -2.87 -7.71 26.59
CA MET A 574 -1.47 -8.00 26.26
C MET A 574 -1.29 -9.44 25.78
N ALA A 575 -1.87 -10.42 26.49
CA ALA A 575 -1.81 -11.83 26.13
C ALA A 575 -2.47 -12.11 24.77
N LEU A 576 -3.65 -11.52 24.53
CA LEU A 576 -4.38 -11.65 23.27
C LEU A 576 -3.64 -10.96 22.11
N LEU A 577 -3.03 -9.79 22.34
CA LEU A 577 -2.19 -9.14 21.34
C LEU A 577 -0.96 -10.00 20.99
N ALA A 578 -0.31 -10.61 21.99
CA ALA A 578 0.81 -11.52 21.77
C ALA A 578 0.39 -12.76 20.94
N ALA A 579 -0.78 -13.34 21.22
CA ALA A 579 -1.31 -14.46 20.45
C ALA A 579 -1.62 -14.08 18.99
N VAL A 580 -2.23 -12.91 18.76
CA VAL A 580 -2.50 -12.40 17.40
C VAL A 580 -1.21 -12.05 16.63
N LEU A 581 -0.16 -11.59 17.31
CA LEU A 581 1.15 -11.34 16.71
C LEU A 581 1.86 -12.63 16.27
N LEU A 582 1.75 -13.69 17.08
CA LEU A 582 2.29 -15.01 16.80
C LEU A 582 1.55 -15.66 15.63
N ILE A 583 0.21 -15.74 15.71
CA ILE A 583 -0.63 -16.32 14.66
C ILE A 583 -0.97 -15.23 13.65
N ALA A 584 -0.04 -14.91 12.76
CA ALA A 584 -0.25 -13.93 11.70
C ALA A 584 0.10 -14.49 10.33
N ASP A 585 -0.61 -14.03 9.29
CA ASP A 585 -0.23 -14.35 7.92
C ASP A 585 1.16 -13.76 7.61
N ARG A 586 2.07 -14.62 7.18
CA ARG A 586 3.49 -14.31 6.91
C ARG A 586 3.87 -14.85 5.53
N PRO A 587 4.71 -14.13 4.76
CA PRO A 587 5.24 -14.65 3.51
C PRO A 587 6.01 -15.96 3.75
N GLY A 588 5.74 -16.98 2.94
CA GLY A 588 6.42 -18.28 3.02
C GLY A 588 5.64 -19.40 3.73
N LEU A 589 4.44 -19.11 4.25
CA LEU A 589 3.56 -20.14 4.81
C LEU A 589 3.11 -21.14 3.74
N HIS A 590 3.13 -22.43 4.06
CA HIS A 590 2.64 -23.52 3.22
C HIS A 590 1.11 -23.53 3.18
N ASN A 591 0.48 -23.37 4.33
CA ASN A 591 -0.98 -23.34 4.47
C ASN A 591 -1.45 -22.07 5.16
N SER A 592 -1.33 -20.95 4.44
CA SER A 592 -1.79 -19.62 4.89
C SER A 592 -3.29 -19.62 5.30
N GLN A 593 -4.15 -20.44 4.67
CA GLN A 593 -5.58 -20.50 5.01
C GLN A 593 -5.85 -21.01 6.43
N SER A 594 -5.10 -22.03 6.89
CA SER A 594 -5.24 -22.56 8.25
C SER A 594 -4.78 -21.56 9.30
N VAL A 595 -3.68 -20.83 9.03
CA VAL A 595 -3.19 -19.76 9.91
C VAL A 595 -4.19 -18.60 9.96
N GLU A 596 -4.72 -18.16 8.82
CA GLU A 596 -5.75 -17.11 8.75
C GLU A 596 -7.01 -17.50 9.53
N THR A 597 -7.46 -18.76 9.40
CA THR A 597 -8.64 -19.26 10.13
C THR A 597 -8.43 -19.21 11.64
N LEU A 598 -7.25 -19.61 12.12
CA LEU A 598 -6.92 -19.53 13.54
C LEU A 598 -6.77 -18.08 14.01
N GLN A 599 -6.15 -17.22 13.19
CA GLN A 599 -6.01 -15.80 13.48
C GLN A 599 -7.37 -15.10 13.59
N ASP A 600 -8.32 -15.42 12.71
CA ASP A 600 -9.68 -14.88 12.71
C ASP A 600 -10.43 -15.22 14.01
N VAL A 601 -10.27 -16.45 14.52
CA VAL A 601 -10.83 -16.85 15.82
C VAL A 601 -10.27 -16.01 16.96
N LEU A 602 -8.94 -15.79 16.98
CA LEU A 602 -8.28 -14.98 18.00
C LEU A 602 -8.67 -13.51 17.91
N LEU A 603 -8.70 -12.93 16.72
CA LEU A 603 -9.13 -11.55 16.48
C LEU A 603 -10.59 -11.34 16.86
N GLY A 604 -11.47 -12.29 16.56
CA GLY A 604 -12.88 -12.27 16.93
C GLY A 604 -13.06 -12.24 18.45
N ALA A 605 -12.45 -13.18 19.16
CA ALA A 605 -12.50 -13.25 20.63
C ALA A 605 -11.89 -12.00 21.28
N PHE A 606 -10.77 -11.51 20.76
CA PHE A 606 -10.12 -10.31 21.29
C PHE A 606 -10.96 -9.04 21.05
N GLN A 607 -11.51 -8.88 19.84
CA GLN A 607 -12.43 -7.78 19.57
C GLN A 607 -13.66 -7.86 20.48
N HIS A 608 -14.21 -9.06 20.70
CA HIS A 608 -15.36 -9.24 21.60
C HIS A 608 -15.02 -8.82 23.04
N TYR A 609 -13.89 -9.31 23.56
CA TYR A 609 -13.39 -8.99 24.90
C TYR A 609 -13.23 -7.48 25.12
N VAL A 610 -12.57 -6.76 24.20
CA VAL A 610 -12.35 -5.31 24.34
C VAL A 610 -13.67 -4.53 24.32
N ASN A 611 -14.63 -4.94 23.51
CA ASN A 611 -15.92 -4.25 23.44
C ASN A 611 -16.79 -4.49 24.69
N VAL A 612 -16.71 -5.68 25.29
CA VAL A 612 -17.40 -6.01 26.55
C VAL A 612 -16.76 -5.30 27.74
N THR A 613 -15.42 -5.29 27.83
CA THR A 613 -14.70 -4.71 28.97
C THR A 613 -14.56 -3.18 28.89
N ARG A 614 -14.53 -2.61 27.68
CA ARG A 614 -14.37 -1.17 27.44
C ARG A 614 -15.46 -0.57 26.54
N PRO A 615 -16.75 -0.65 26.93
CA PRO A 615 -17.87 -0.20 26.09
C PRO A 615 -17.85 1.32 25.82
N LYS A 616 -17.19 2.10 26.68
CA LYS A 616 -17.09 3.58 26.55
C LYS A 616 -16.04 4.03 25.53
N THR A 617 -15.13 3.16 25.10
CA THR A 617 -14.01 3.50 24.20
C THR A 617 -14.00 2.60 22.95
N PRO A 618 -14.97 2.75 22.03
CA PRO A 618 -15.15 1.82 20.90
C PRO A 618 -14.00 1.80 19.89
N VAL A 619 -13.10 2.80 19.92
CA VAL A 619 -11.90 2.85 19.06
C VAL A 619 -10.67 2.22 19.72
N HIS A 620 -10.78 1.76 20.96
CA HIS A 620 -9.65 1.22 21.74
C HIS A 620 -9.04 -0.01 21.05
N TRP A 621 -9.88 -0.94 20.59
CA TRP A 621 -9.48 -2.10 19.80
C TRP A 621 -8.56 -1.74 18.62
N ALA A 622 -8.99 -0.77 17.80
CA ALA A 622 -8.22 -0.33 16.64
C ALA A 622 -6.87 0.30 17.06
N LYS A 623 -6.84 1.06 18.16
CA LYS A 623 -5.59 1.64 18.69
C LYS A 623 -4.60 0.58 19.15
N ILE A 624 -5.07 -0.52 19.75
CA ILE A 624 -4.24 -1.67 20.12
C ILE A 624 -3.62 -2.28 18.86
N LEU A 625 -4.43 -2.58 17.83
CA LEU A 625 -3.93 -3.19 16.60
C LEU A 625 -2.92 -2.31 15.85
N MET A 626 -3.06 -0.98 15.92
CA MET A 626 -2.06 -0.07 15.34
C MET A 626 -0.67 -0.23 15.96
N LYS A 627 -0.53 -0.80 17.17
CA LYS A 627 0.77 -1.09 17.77
C LYS A 627 1.51 -2.25 17.11
N ILE A 628 0.82 -3.07 16.33
CA ILE A 628 1.46 -4.13 15.52
C ILE A 628 2.40 -3.53 14.47
N THR A 629 2.06 -2.39 13.86
CA THR A 629 2.92 -1.77 12.84
C THR A 629 4.24 -1.26 13.43
N ASP A 630 4.20 -0.76 14.66
CA ASP A 630 5.39 -0.33 15.39
C ASP A 630 6.31 -1.53 15.65
N LEU A 631 5.76 -2.66 16.14
CA LEU A 631 6.50 -3.90 16.38
C LEU A 631 7.11 -4.50 15.11
N ARG A 632 6.36 -4.50 14.00
CA ARG A 632 6.86 -4.95 12.69
C ARG A 632 8.06 -4.13 12.23
N THR A 633 8.02 -2.82 12.48
CA THR A 633 9.14 -1.91 12.17
C THR A 633 10.37 -2.21 13.03
N ILE A 634 10.17 -2.43 14.33
CA ILE A 634 11.27 -2.82 15.26
C ILE A 634 11.88 -4.16 14.83
N SER A 635 11.04 -5.15 14.52
CA SER A 635 11.47 -6.48 14.07
C SER A 635 12.29 -6.40 12.77
N GLY A 636 11.84 -5.62 11.78
CA GLY A 636 12.59 -5.41 10.53
C GLY A 636 13.98 -4.80 10.77
N ARG A 637 14.07 -3.76 11.60
CA ARG A 637 15.37 -3.16 11.99
C ARG A 637 16.24 -4.15 12.78
N HIS A 638 15.65 -5.04 13.54
CA HIS A 638 16.38 -6.05 14.30
C HIS A 638 17.05 -7.06 13.38
N THR A 639 16.34 -7.53 12.35
CA THR A 639 16.92 -8.40 11.32
C THR A 639 18.11 -7.73 10.63
N GLU A 640 18.01 -6.44 10.28
CA GLU A 640 19.13 -5.68 9.72
C GLU A 640 20.32 -5.57 10.68
N ASN A 641 20.05 -5.35 11.97
CA ASN A 641 21.08 -5.24 13.00
C ASN A 641 21.83 -6.58 13.19
N ILE A 642 21.10 -7.71 13.17
CA ILE A 642 21.72 -9.05 13.23
C ILE A 642 22.63 -9.29 12.03
N MET A 643 22.23 -8.86 10.83
CA MET A 643 23.07 -8.97 9.63
C MET A 643 24.38 -8.17 9.74
N ARG A 644 24.39 -7.07 10.50
CA ARG A 644 25.62 -6.30 10.78
C ARG A 644 26.50 -6.98 11.81
N ILE A 645 25.92 -7.55 12.88
CA ILE A 645 26.65 -8.30 13.91
C ILE A 645 27.36 -9.54 13.33
N LYS A 646 26.85 -10.11 12.21
CA LYS A 646 27.51 -11.21 11.47
C LYS A 646 28.95 -10.91 11.02
N LEU A 647 29.39 -9.65 10.99
CA LEU A 647 30.71 -9.25 10.51
C LEU A 647 31.82 -9.31 11.58
N ASP A 648 31.49 -9.23 12.88
CA ASP A 648 32.49 -8.86 13.89
C ASP A 648 32.83 -9.94 14.95
N ASN A 649 31.96 -10.93 15.27
CA ASN A 649 32.32 -12.06 16.17
C ASN A 649 31.25 -13.18 16.23
N TYR A 650 31.39 -14.24 15.42
CA TYR A 650 30.42 -15.35 15.32
C TYR A 650 30.50 -16.39 16.46
N LYS A 651 31.64 -16.52 17.15
CA LYS A 651 31.94 -17.67 18.03
C LYS A 651 31.28 -17.62 19.42
N ASP A 652 30.80 -16.46 19.86
CA ASP A 652 30.29 -16.25 21.23
C ASP A 652 28.74 -16.14 21.30
N ILE A 653 28.03 -16.50 20.24
CA ILE A 653 26.56 -16.34 20.14
C ILE A 653 25.86 -17.69 20.43
N PRO A 654 24.88 -17.76 21.37
CA PRO A 654 24.12 -18.97 21.67
C PRO A 654 23.42 -19.60 20.43
N PRO A 655 23.44 -20.94 20.28
CA PRO A 655 22.88 -21.63 19.11
C PRO A 655 21.41 -21.31 18.83
N ILE A 656 20.56 -21.27 19.87
CA ILE A 656 19.13 -20.95 19.72
C ILE A 656 18.89 -19.53 19.17
N PHE A 657 19.81 -18.59 19.45
CA PHE A 657 19.73 -17.25 18.91
C PHE A 657 20.07 -17.25 17.41
N LEU A 658 21.09 -18.01 17.01
CA LEU A 658 21.48 -18.18 15.61
C LEU A 658 20.33 -18.82 14.83
N GLU A 659 19.75 -19.90 15.34
CA GLU A 659 18.71 -20.65 14.65
C GLU A 659 17.41 -19.85 14.45
N MET A 660 17.03 -19.04 15.45
CA MET A 660 15.81 -18.23 15.43
C MET A 660 15.91 -16.99 14.56
N PHE A 661 17.10 -16.40 14.44
CA PHE A 661 17.27 -15.11 13.77
C PHE A 661 18.29 -15.10 12.63
N GLN A 662 18.90 -16.24 12.31
CA GLN A 662 19.71 -16.40 11.10
C GLN A 662 18.98 -17.33 10.12
N ASP A 663 18.72 -16.82 8.92
CA ASP A 663 18.54 -17.67 7.76
C ASP A 663 19.91 -18.26 7.43
N CYS A 664 20.07 -19.57 7.53
CA CYS A 664 21.27 -20.27 7.08
C CYS A 664 21.33 -20.18 5.54
N PRO A 665 22.31 -19.49 4.93
CA PRO A 665 22.73 -19.85 3.60
C PRO A 665 23.59 -21.11 3.74
N THR A 666 23.21 -22.16 3.03
CA THR A 666 24.07 -23.30 2.73
C THR A 666 25.36 -22.80 2.10
N PHE A 667 26.40 -22.60 2.92
CA PHE A 667 27.77 -22.55 2.45
C PHE A 667 28.23 -23.99 2.31
N ASP A 668 28.48 -24.39 1.07
CA ASP A 668 29.37 -25.51 0.77
C ASP A 668 30.72 -25.22 1.43
N SER A 669 30.93 -25.79 2.60
CA SER A 669 32.25 -26.05 3.14
C SER A 669 32.33 -27.54 3.38
N ALA A 670 32.81 -28.24 2.35
CA ALA A 670 33.53 -29.48 2.52
C ALA A 670 34.71 -29.18 3.45
N GLU A 671 34.55 -29.48 4.74
CA GLU A 671 35.57 -29.99 5.66
C GLU A 671 34.90 -30.24 7.02
N GLY A 672 34.96 -31.49 7.48
CA GLY A 672 34.04 -32.06 8.45
C GLY A 672 34.19 -31.55 9.88
N LEU A 673 33.05 -31.49 10.58
CA LEU A 673 32.89 -31.66 12.03
C LEU A 673 31.49 -32.29 12.31
N PRO A 674 31.28 -32.96 13.46
CA PRO A 674 30.44 -34.15 13.58
C PRO A 674 28.93 -33.90 13.59
N THR A 675 28.25 -34.91 13.04
CA THR A 675 26.82 -35.05 12.71
C THR A 675 25.85 -35.14 13.90
N ASP A 676 25.95 -34.29 14.92
CA ASP A 676 25.16 -34.48 16.16
C ASP A 676 24.30 -33.29 16.63
N THR A 677 24.15 -32.22 15.82
CA THR A 677 23.44 -30.99 16.25
C THR A 677 22.02 -30.81 15.71
N SER A 678 21.61 -31.51 14.65
CA SER A 678 20.21 -31.47 14.17
C SER A 678 19.23 -32.25 15.05
N GLN A 679 19.72 -33.12 15.94
CA GLN A 679 18.86 -33.91 16.82
C GLN A 679 18.31 -33.12 18.03
N GLN A 680 18.86 -31.95 18.38
CA GLN A 680 18.42 -31.21 19.56
C GLN A 680 17.07 -30.49 19.39
N MET A 681 16.70 -30.08 18.16
CA MET A 681 15.38 -29.52 17.87
C MET A 681 14.29 -30.59 17.78
N GLU A 682 14.59 -31.74 17.17
CA GLU A 682 13.66 -32.88 17.13
C GLU A 682 13.49 -33.51 18.51
N ALA A 683 14.54 -33.60 19.32
CA ALA A 683 14.44 -34.10 20.70
C ALA A 683 13.59 -33.17 21.60
N ALA A 684 13.68 -31.85 21.44
CA ALA A 684 12.84 -30.88 22.16
C ALA A 684 11.40 -30.76 21.59
N ALA A 685 11.15 -31.32 20.41
CA ALA A 685 9.81 -31.44 19.83
C ALA A 685 9.13 -32.78 20.15
N VAL A 686 9.90 -33.81 20.50
CA VAL A 686 9.39 -35.18 20.74
C VAL A 686 9.41 -35.61 22.22
N GLN A 687 10.13 -34.93 23.12
CA GLN A 687 10.09 -35.26 24.56
C GLN A 687 9.96 -34.02 25.46
N THR A 688 8.72 -33.63 25.75
CA THR A 688 8.11 -33.28 27.07
C THR A 688 6.86 -32.42 26.90
#